data_AF-A0A7S3MGV9-F1
#
_entry.id   AF-A0A7S3MGV9-F1
#
_cell.length_a   1.000
_cell.length_b   1.000
_cell.length_c   1.000
_cell.angle_alpha   90.00
_cell.angle_beta   90.00
_cell.angle_gamma   90.00
#
_symmetry.space_group_name_H-M   'P 1'
#
loop_
_entity.id
_entity.type
_entity.pdbx_description
1 polymer ?
#
loop_
_entity_poly.entity_id
_entity_poly.type
_entity_poly.pdbx_seq_one_letter_code
_entity_poly.pdbx_strand_id
1 'polypeptide(L)'
;MSQHSTGVSLHAQGDVMINSDFGADSAESGIDKFDKEPQCFYTLCLKTTCCKCIPFGKFKDRKHALYCWVFTAMMTCLFIAIIAPMVLYALADYEIMQEVVIDSTSAPQYAAWQNNVYGDGREHVQIKYNLYYFQVQNMAETLQGARPKLMQVGPYAYDEYYVKFDISWSDGGDTVTYNTQKYYLFNQDETGPGLSQEDQLTLPYATVIGFNYLLSTVDATDQMLIDAGIHSKVETQQVQLISMINMLYYTVLFDNNIPAAERAVIIKLIKRTNSTIDVIFDDLYDFVDRSNVGDLLLKTMLCNLGNLSPFWKTDPFHAWFGWLNDPLLLEVQALLDVVANKTGEVLPWTSAVPGASTNWSSIEETRRRRAPDVFKTGKKNANQVGQYVYYQNMSELWTCVSAMDSQNTSLYTEGEQFPACAYFQREWNDSTAEKMGYRKPFATPYANRIHGTDANAFGRPITSDKLGVFISDIYRSVYLEYVEDEEWNGVTTRRFGIQSKDMDNSTDNPANAQFYAFGPSGLENTTAATGVPVFVSLPHFLHGDDRLVAAVEGLNPNEAEHESNLDMEPQTGLLTQAHKRLQVNYQMVDKTFPTTKPDTIDLAHSVCNNISLIISLIDAQPNATQIPLPDCNLTMFNTLFTCFGAPVEWKMYNGEVFFPYGWADEHFKLPDSDADDIHDSLFMIDEVGEQVQFWSLVAAGILFVIILAMLFRGHLDMLARHQTVWHAFDPTTSYKGPGSAKEEGVVDELHNPIAQPREGAAYMTGKGSAPLLA
;
A
#
# COMPACT_ATOMS: atom_id res chain seq x y z
N MET A 1 20.90 10.73 -43.91
CA MET A 1 21.28 11.50 -45.13
C MET A 1 21.64 12.93 -44.73
N SER A 2 22.08 13.78 -45.66
CA SER A 2 22.91 14.96 -45.39
C SER A 2 22.18 16.30 -45.22
N GLN A 3 22.86 17.19 -44.48
CA GLN A 3 22.88 18.67 -44.55
C GLN A 3 22.17 19.36 -45.73
N HIS A 4 21.53 20.52 -45.47
CA HIS A 4 22.12 21.83 -45.82
C HIS A 4 21.39 23.04 -45.18
N SER A 5 21.81 24.26 -45.53
CA SER A 5 21.60 25.53 -44.83
C SER A 5 21.25 26.70 -45.77
N THR A 6 20.82 27.85 -45.23
CA THR A 6 20.65 29.18 -45.90
C THR A 6 19.58 29.28 -47.00
N GLY A 7 18.94 30.44 -47.29
CA GLY A 7 18.90 31.76 -46.62
C GLY A 7 18.54 32.92 -47.59
N VAL A 8 17.91 34.01 -47.10
CA VAL A 8 17.72 35.34 -47.76
C VAL A 8 16.82 35.35 -49.03
N SER A 9 15.54 35.74 -49.01
CA SER A 9 14.93 37.11 -49.03
C SER A 9 15.35 38.01 -50.23
N LEU A 10 14.57 38.97 -50.76
CA LEU A 10 13.27 39.59 -50.40
C LEU A 10 12.17 39.19 -51.45
N HIS A 11 11.05 39.86 -51.78
CA HIS A 11 10.31 41.12 -51.46
C HIS A 11 8.85 40.92 -51.99
N ALA A 12 7.77 41.70 -51.79
CA ALA A 12 7.32 42.89 -51.04
C ALA A 12 5.74 42.78 -50.96
N GLN A 13 4.85 43.72 -50.63
CA GLN A 13 4.80 45.12 -50.12
C GLN A 13 3.39 45.31 -49.46
N GLY A 14 3.16 46.34 -48.62
CA GLY A 14 1.81 46.64 -48.11
C GLY A 14 1.78 47.55 -46.87
N ASP A 15 2.30 48.77 -46.97
CA ASP A 15 2.54 49.67 -45.83
C ASP A 15 1.31 50.47 -45.37
N VAL A 16 1.16 50.68 -44.05
CA VAL A 16 0.98 52.02 -43.43
C VAL A 16 1.62 52.04 -42.03
N MET A 17 2.55 52.98 -41.81
CA MET A 17 3.15 53.32 -40.50
C MET A 17 3.63 54.77 -40.56
N ILE A 18 3.22 55.63 -39.62
CA ILE A 18 3.86 56.94 -39.34
C ILE A 18 3.88 57.12 -37.81
N ASN A 19 4.93 57.80 -37.33
CA ASN A 19 5.37 57.85 -35.93
C ASN A 19 5.18 59.25 -35.30
N SER A 20 5.94 59.53 -34.22
CA SER A 20 6.21 60.81 -33.55
C SER A 20 6.41 62.04 -34.49
N ASP A 21 6.32 63.31 -34.05
CA ASP A 21 7.16 63.91 -32.99
C ASP A 21 6.75 65.31 -32.46
N PHE A 22 7.58 65.89 -31.58
CA PHE A 22 7.45 67.21 -30.89
C PHE A 22 7.49 68.47 -31.80
N GLY A 23 6.91 69.60 -31.32
CA GLY A 23 7.21 70.95 -31.84
C GLY A 23 6.41 72.12 -31.21
N ALA A 24 7.11 73.11 -30.62
CA ALA A 24 6.59 74.29 -29.89
C ALA A 24 5.72 75.29 -30.71
N ASP A 25 4.97 76.24 -30.10
CA ASP A 25 5.50 77.59 -29.80
C ASP A 25 4.68 78.47 -28.79
N SER A 26 5.27 79.61 -28.40
CA SER A 26 4.85 80.87 -27.69
C SER A 26 3.36 81.31 -27.54
N ALA A 27 2.96 82.29 -26.68
CA ALA A 27 3.48 82.91 -25.44
C ALA A 27 2.44 83.90 -24.77
N GLU A 28 2.64 84.20 -23.47
CA GLU A 28 2.14 85.33 -22.62
C GLU A 28 0.79 86.08 -22.88
N SER A 29 -0.09 86.16 -21.86
CA SER A 29 -0.26 87.38 -21.00
C SER A 29 -1.50 87.42 -20.04
N GLY A 30 -1.25 87.69 -18.74
CA GLY A 30 -2.00 88.63 -17.87
C GLY A 30 -3.40 88.34 -17.25
N ILE A 31 -3.45 88.13 -15.91
CA ILE A 31 -4.31 88.83 -14.87
C ILE A 31 -5.86 88.71 -15.00
N ASP A 32 -6.71 88.41 -13.97
CA ASP A 32 -6.59 88.29 -12.49
C ASP A 32 -7.56 87.20 -11.91
N LYS A 33 -7.67 87.08 -10.58
CA LYS A 33 -8.46 86.11 -9.79
C LYS A 33 -9.98 86.31 -9.80
N PHE A 34 -10.74 85.22 -9.57
CA PHE A 34 -11.80 85.15 -8.54
C PHE A 34 -12.11 83.67 -8.13
N ASP A 35 -13.09 83.46 -7.24
CA ASP A 35 -13.19 82.29 -6.34
C ASP A 35 -14.16 81.15 -6.78
N LYS A 36 -14.19 80.07 -5.97
CA LYS A 36 -14.82 78.75 -6.26
C LYS A 36 -16.35 78.68 -6.12
N GLU A 37 -17.01 77.90 -7.00
CA GLU A 37 -17.93 76.78 -6.65
C GLU A 37 -18.47 76.06 -7.91
N PRO A 38 -18.86 74.78 -7.81
CA PRO A 38 -19.93 74.22 -8.65
C PRO A 38 -21.05 73.50 -7.85
N GLN A 39 -22.28 73.57 -8.37
CA GLN A 39 -23.50 73.13 -7.68
C GLN A 39 -23.95 71.71 -8.09
N CYS A 40 -24.74 71.05 -7.23
CA CYS A 40 -25.43 69.79 -7.54
C CYS A 40 -26.77 70.03 -8.23
N PHE A 41 -27.21 69.09 -9.09
CA PHE A 41 -28.50 69.17 -9.80
C PHE A 41 -29.38 67.93 -9.58
N TYR A 42 -30.57 68.17 -9.01
CA TYR A 42 -31.78 67.33 -8.95
C TYR A 42 -31.78 65.92 -8.33
N THR A 43 -32.97 65.56 -7.85
CA THR A 43 -33.28 64.41 -6.99
C THR A 43 -34.23 63.42 -7.67
N LEU A 44 -34.13 62.15 -7.29
CA LEU A 44 -35.29 61.29 -7.12
C LEU A 44 -35.25 60.69 -5.70
N CYS A 45 -36.40 60.53 -5.05
CA CYS A 45 -36.47 60.23 -3.63
C CYS A 45 -37.47 59.11 -3.32
N LEU A 46 -36.99 58.04 -2.68
CA LEU A 46 -37.81 56.99 -2.08
C LEU A 46 -37.45 56.85 -0.59
N LYS A 47 -38.47 56.57 0.23
CA LYS A 47 -38.39 56.70 1.69
C LYS A 47 -38.00 55.38 2.37
N THR A 48 -36.81 55.32 2.93
CA THR A 48 -36.55 54.65 4.22
C THR A 48 -35.32 55.27 4.90
N THR A 49 -35.19 55.07 6.21
CA THR A 49 -34.37 55.91 7.10
C THR A 49 -32.89 55.50 7.16
N CYS A 50 -32.03 56.48 7.52
CA CYS A 50 -30.68 56.29 8.05
C CYS A 50 -29.62 55.64 7.14
N CYS A 51 -29.30 56.31 6.03
CA CYS A 51 -27.89 56.37 5.57
C CYS A 51 -27.56 57.75 4.99
N LYS A 52 -27.30 58.73 5.88
CA LYS A 52 -26.66 60.00 5.50
C LYS A 52 -25.17 59.85 5.71
N CYS A 53 -24.38 60.06 4.65
CA CYS A 53 -22.93 60.15 4.72
C CYS A 53 -22.53 61.15 5.82
N ILE A 54 -21.59 60.77 6.68
CA ILE A 54 -21.04 61.68 7.70
C ILE A 54 -20.20 62.74 6.98
N PRO A 55 -20.59 64.03 6.98
CA PRO A 55 -19.67 65.07 6.56
C PRO A 55 -18.58 65.22 7.62
N PHE A 56 -17.35 65.57 7.22
CA PHE A 56 -16.30 66.03 8.14
C PHE A 56 -16.63 67.43 8.70
N GLY A 57 -17.74 67.52 9.44
CA GLY A 57 -18.13 68.71 10.18
C GLY A 57 -17.14 68.95 11.32
N LYS A 58 -16.65 70.19 11.44
CA LYS A 58 -15.75 70.58 12.53
C LYS A 58 -16.41 70.27 13.88
N PHE A 59 -15.86 69.29 14.61
CA PHE A 59 -16.34 68.94 15.95
C PHE A 59 -16.37 70.20 16.83
N LYS A 60 -17.57 70.57 17.28
CA LYS A 60 -17.81 71.83 18.00
C LYS A 60 -17.27 71.82 19.45
N ASP A 61 -16.86 70.64 19.92
CA ASP A 61 -16.22 70.39 21.20
C ASP A 61 -15.16 69.29 21.03
N ARG A 62 -13.96 69.51 21.56
CA ARG A 62 -12.80 68.62 21.50
C ARG A 62 -13.02 67.32 22.29
N LYS A 63 -13.88 67.31 23.32
CA LYS A 63 -14.24 66.08 24.05
C LYS A 63 -15.02 65.11 23.17
N HIS A 64 -15.99 65.60 22.39
CA HIS A 64 -16.81 64.76 21.50
C HIS A 64 -16.01 64.06 20.39
N ALA A 65 -14.99 64.73 19.83
CA ALA A 65 -14.08 64.10 18.87
C ALA A 65 -13.31 62.91 19.48
N LEU A 66 -12.90 63.03 20.74
CA LEU A 66 -12.16 61.99 21.47
C LEU A 66 -13.05 60.77 21.77
N TYR A 67 -14.29 60.97 22.21
CA TYR A 67 -15.25 59.86 22.41
C TYR A 67 -15.44 59.04 21.13
N CYS A 68 -15.67 59.70 19.99
CA CYS A 68 -15.79 59.01 18.71
C CYS A 68 -14.52 58.22 18.37
N TRP A 69 -13.34 58.82 18.53
CA TRP A 69 -12.06 58.17 18.24
C TRP A 69 -11.80 56.91 19.09
N VAL A 70 -12.04 56.98 20.40
CA VAL A 70 -11.86 55.85 21.32
C VAL A 70 -12.89 54.75 21.02
N PHE A 71 -14.14 55.11 20.71
CA PHE A 71 -15.15 54.12 20.31
C PHE A 71 -14.84 53.46 18.96
N THR A 72 -14.38 54.22 17.95
CA THR A 72 -13.95 53.62 16.68
C THR A 72 -12.72 52.74 16.86
N ALA A 73 -11.75 53.13 17.68
CA ALA A 73 -10.59 52.28 17.98
C ALA A 73 -11.02 50.97 18.65
N MET A 74 -11.93 51.03 19.64
CA MET A 74 -12.48 49.84 20.30
C MET A 74 -13.19 48.90 19.33
N MET A 75 -14.01 49.45 18.43
CA MET A 75 -14.69 48.68 17.38
C MET A 75 -13.69 48.09 16.37
N THR A 76 -12.64 48.81 15.99
CA THR A 76 -11.57 48.29 15.13
C THR A 76 -10.80 47.15 15.82
N CYS A 77 -10.48 47.26 17.12
CA CYS A 77 -9.87 46.16 17.87
C CYS A 77 -10.78 44.92 17.91
N LEU A 78 -12.07 45.08 18.20
CA LEU A 78 -13.03 43.96 18.16
C LEU A 78 -13.19 43.36 16.75
N PHE A 79 -13.08 44.17 15.69
CA PHE A 79 -13.13 43.70 14.31
C PHE A 79 -11.86 42.93 13.92
N ILE A 80 -10.67 43.41 14.31
CA ILE A 80 -9.39 42.70 14.12
C ILE A 80 -9.39 41.37 14.88
N ALA A 81 -9.90 41.34 16.12
CA ALA A 81 -10.00 40.12 16.93
C ALA A 81 -10.84 38.99 16.31
N ILE A 82 -11.66 39.29 15.29
CA ILE A 82 -12.48 38.31 14.56
C ILE A 82 -11.93 38.07 13.15
N ILE A 83 -11.60 39.14 12.42
CA ILE A 83 -11.20 39.07 11.01
C ILE A 83 -9.75 38.57 10.86
N ALA A 84 -8.82 38.97 11.72
CA ALA A 84 -7.41 38.61 11.53
C ALA A 84 -7.16 37.11 11.68
N PRO A 85 -7.69 36.40 12.71
CA PRO A 85 -7.59 34.93 12.76
C PRO A 85 -8.23 34.25 11.55
N MET A 86 -9.41 34.71 11.11
CA MET A 86 -10.08 34.15 9.91
C MET A 86 -9.26 34.34 8.62
N VAL A 87 -8.55 35.46 8.48
CA VAL A 87 -7.68 35.72 7.31
C VAL A 87 -6.38 34.92 7.40
N LEU A 88 -5.79 34.78 8.60
CA LEU A 88 -4.60 33.96 8.83
C LEU A 88 -4.89 32.48 8.53
N TYR A 89 -5.95 31.92 9.09
CA TYR A 89 -6.38 30.55 8.83
C TYR A 89 -6.69 30.30 7.33
N ALA A 90 -7.33 31.26 6.66
CA ALA A 90 -7.60 31.16 5.22
C ALA A 90 -6.35 31.29 4.33
N LEU A 91 -5.25 31.87 4.84
CA LEU A 91 -3.95 31.87 4.18
C LEU A 91 -3.19 30.56 4.44
N ALA A 92 -3.18 30.07 5.69
CA ALA A 92 -2.62 28.76 6.04
C ALA A 92 -3.23 27.64 5.20
N ASP A 93 -4.58 27.56 5.15
CA ASP A 93 -5.25 26.54 4.35
C ASP A 93 -4.91 26.67 2.87
N TYR A 94 -4.83 27.90 2.33
CA TYR A 94 -4.44 28.12 0.94
C TYR A 94 -3.00 27.66 0.64
N GLU A 95 -2.05 27.93 1.53
CA GLU A 95 -0.65 27.52 1.36
C GLU A 95 -0.51 25.99 1.44
N ILE A 96 -1.16 25.34 2.42
CA ILE A 96 -1.22 23.86 2.50
C ILE A 96 -1.92 23.26 1.26
N MET A 97 -2.93 23.93 0.68
CA MET A 97 -3.53 23.51 -0.60
C MET A 97 -2.57 23.62 -1.79
N GLN A 98 -1.57 24.52 -1.79
CA GLN A 98 -0.56 24.56 -2.86
C GLN A 98 0.44 23.40 -2.74
N GLU A 99 0.80 23.03 -1.51
CA GLU A 99 1.76 21.96 -1.24
C GLU A 99 1.22 20.57 -1.60
N VAL A 100 -0.02 20.26 -1.20
CA VAL A 100 -0.60 18.90 -1.33
C VAL A 100 -1.13 18.58 -2.74
N VAL A 101 -1.38 19.58 -3.59
CA VAL A 101 -2.04 19.40 -4.91
C VAL A 101 -1.05 19.21 -6.05
N ILE A 102 -0.86 17.96 -6.49
CA ILE A 102 0.05 17.58 -7.60
C ILE A 102 -0.63 17.75 -8.98
N ASP A 103 -0.93 18.99 -9.37
CA ASP A 103 -1.64 19.28 -10.63
C ASP A 103 -0.78 19.43 -11.89
N SER A 104 0.55 19.47 -11.72
CA SER A 104 1.52 19.83 -12.74
C SER A 104 2.94 19.46 -12.32
N THR A 105 3.89 19.46 -13.26
CA THR A 105 5.34 19.38 -12.98
C THR A 105 5.90 20.58 -12.22
N SER A 106 5.06 21.56 -11.89
CA SER A 106 5.41 22.79 -11.16
C SER A 106 4.81 22.85 -9.75
N ALA A 107 4.06 21.83 -9.32
CA ALA A 107 3.62 21.70 -7.93
C ALA A 107 4.85 21.48 -7.01
N PRO A 108 4.90 22.08 -5.80
CA PRO A 108 6.08 22.03 -4.93
C PRO A 108 6.56 20.60 -4.64
N GLN A 109 5.64 19.73 -4.23
CA GLN A 109 5.94 18.34 -3.87
C GLN A 109 6.03 17.38 -5.06
N TYR A 110 5.97 17.86 -6.30
CA TYR A 110 6.01 17.01 -7.50
C TYR A 110 7.24 16.09 -7.54
N ALA A 111 8.40 16.55 -7.08
CA ALA A 111 9.64 15.77 -7.09
C ALA A 111 9.58 14.57 -6.12
N ALA A 112 9.20 14.81 -4.86
CA ALA A 112 9.03 13.77 -3.84
C ALA A 112 7.90 12.80 -4.18
N TRP A 113 6.80 13.31 -4.74
CA TRP A 113 5.72 12.47 -5.26
C TRP A 113 6.18 11.59 -6.43
N GLN A 114 7.05 12.10 -7.33
CA GLN A 114 7.52 11.32 -8.48
C GLN A 114 8.48 10.20 -8.07
N ASN A 115 9.34 10.40 -7.08
CA ASN A 115 10.41 9.46 -6.70
C ASN A 115 10.76 9.63 -5.22
N ASN A 116 10.90 8.54 -4.46
CA ASN A 116 11.32 8.62 -3.05
C ASN A 116 12.80 8.98 -2.86
N VAL A 117 13.58 9.15 -3.94
CA VAL A 117 14.91 9.78 -3.93
C VAL A 117 14.90 10.99 -4.88
N TYR A 118 15.09 12.18 -4.34
CA TYR A 118 14.96 13.45 -5.05
C TYR A 118 16.04 14.48 -4.63
N GLY A 119 15.85 15.75 -4.98
CA GLY A 119 16.84 16.80 -4.76
C GLY A 119 18.16 16.53 -5.50
N ASP A 120 19.28 16.58 -4.79
CA ASP A 120 20.60 16.16 -5.29
C ASP A 120 20.96 14.70 -4.92
N GLY A 121 19.98 13.90 -4.51
CA GLY A 121 20.16 12.53 -4.02
C GLY A 121 20.32 12.42 -2.49
N ARG A 122 20.22 13.55 -1.76
CA ARG A 122 20.21 13.58 -0.29
C ARG A 122 18.81 13.64 0.31
N GLU A 123 17.84 14.16 -0.42
CA GLU A 123 16.43 14.18 -0.01
C GLU A 123 15.81 12.82 -0.37
N HIS A 124 15.47 12.03 0.64
CA HIS A 124 15.02 10.65 0.42
C HIS A 124 14.09 10.14 1.53
N VAL A 125 12.95 9.56 1.14
CA VAL A 125 12.05 8.86 2.07
C VAL A 125 12.47 7.39 2.10
N GLN A 126 13.13 6.99 3.20
CA GLN A 126 13.57 5.60 3.40
C GLN A 126 12.37 4.70 3.72
N ILE A 127 11.86 4.03 2.69
CA ILE A 127 10.89 2.93 2.84
C ILE A 127 11.69 1.64 3.01
N LYS A 128 11.49 0.95 4.14
CA LYS A 128 12.08 -0.35 4.46
C LYS A 128 11.08 -1.46 4.14
N TYR A 129 11.59 -2.58 3.68
CA TYR A 129 10.80 -3.77 3.35
C TYR A 129 11.46 -4.99 3.99
N ASN A 130 11.05 -5.29 5.22
CA ASN A 130 11.63 -6.36 6.03
C ASN A 130 10.87 -7.68 5.84
N LEU A 131 11.58 -8.74 5.48
CA LEU A 131 11.00 -10.06 5.20
C LEU A 131 11.34 -11.09 6.30
N TYR A 132 10.33 -11.85 6.70
CA TYR A 132 10.40 -12.89 7.72
C TYR A 132 9.77 -14.18 7.19
N TYR A 133 10.39 -15.34 7.45
CA TYR A 133 9.96 -16.63 6.91
C TYR A 133 9.77 -17.68 7.99
N PHE A 134 8.83 -18.61 7.79
CA PHE A 134 8.57 -19.69 8.73
C PHE A 134 9.19 -21.01 8.25
N GLN A 135 10.48 -21.19 8.57
CA GLN A 135 11.21 -22.39 8.18
C GLN A 135 10.71 -23.63 8.93
N VAL A 136 10.30 -24.66 8.19
CA VAL A 136 9.85 -25.94 8.77
C VAL A 136 11.03 -26.77 9.31
N GLN A 137 10.91 -27.20 10.56
CA GLN A 137 11.97 -27.93 11.28
C GLN A 137 11.77 -29.46 11.27
N ASN A 138 10.55 -29.94 11.06
CA ASN A 138 10.14 -31.35 11.15
C ASN A 138 9.33 -31.80 9.90
N MET A 139 9.89 -31.62 8.70
CA MET A 139 9.21 -31.95 7.44
C MET A 139 8.68 -33.39 7.37
N ALA A 140 9.50 -34.36 7.78
CA ALA A 140 9.17 -35.78 7.63
C ALA A 140 7.98 -36.17 8.52
N GLU A 141 7.93 -35.64 9.73
CA GLU A 141 6.84 -35.82 10.69
C GLU A 141 5.60 -35.00 10.29
N THR A 142 5.81 -33.78 9.77
CA THR A 142 4.75 -32.91 9.24
C THR A 142 3.94 -33.64 8.18
N LEU A 143 4.61 -34.28 7.21
CA LEU A 143 3.97 -35.07 6.14
C LEU A 143 3.35 -36.40 6.61
N GLN A 144 3.49 -36.75 7.90
CA GLN A 144 2.85 -37.89 8.54
C GLN A 144 1.69 -37.46 9.47
N GLY A 145 1.23 -36.20 9.37
CA GLY A 145 0.13 -35.65 10.16
C GLY A 145 0.55 -35.12 11.54
N ALA A 146 1.84 -35.00 11.84
CA ALA A 146 2.30 -34.32 13.04
C ALA A 146 2.17 -32.79 12.89
N ARG A 147 2.02 -32.08 14.01
CA ARG A 147 2.00 -30.61 14.04
C ARG A 147 3.31 -30.05 13.45
N PRO A 148 3.26 -29.17 12.43
CA PRO A 148 4.46 -28.50 11.92
C PRO A 148 5.11 -27.66 13.01
N LYS A 149 6.44 -27.70 13.08
CA LYS A 149 7.28 -26.89 13.96
C LYS A 149 8.03 -25.88 13.11
N LEU A 150 7.77 -24.61 13.35
CA LEU A 150 8.24 -23.49 12.56
C LEU A 150 9.27 -22.68 13.35
N MET A 151 10.26 -22.16 12.64
CA MET A 151 11.20 -21.17 13.16
C MET A 151 11.08 -19.92 12.30
N GLN A 152 10.80 -18.77 12.93
CA GLN A 152 10.88 -17.49 12.25
C GLN A 152 12.35 -17.17 11.94
N VAL A 153 12.63 -16.81 10.69
CA VAL A 153 13.95 -16.36 10.23
C VAL A 153 13.80 -15.02 9.52
N GLY A 154 14.48 -13.99 10.02
CA GLY A 154 14.43 -12.61 9.56
C GLY A 154 14.86 -11.62 10.66
N PRO A 155 14.84 -10.30 10.38
CA PRO A 155 14.50 -9.70 9.11
C PRO A 155 15.59 -9.94 8.05
N TYR A 156 15.16 -10.23 6.82
CA TYR A 156 15.94 -9.97 5.62
C TYR A 156 15.51 -8.60 5.11
N ALA A 157 16.38 -7.61 5.26
CA ALA A 157 16.04 -6.22 5.03
C ALA A 157 16.28 -5.80 3.57
N TYR A 158 15.36 -5.03 3.01
CA TYR A 158 15.47 -4.41 1.71
C TYR A 158 15.12 -2.93 1.81
N ASP A 159 15.85 -2.08 1.11
CA ASP A 159 15.45 -0.69 0.86
C ASP A 159 14.56 -0.66 -0.39
N GLU A 160 13.37 -0.06 -0.27
CA GLU A 160 12.43 0.10 -1.38
C GLU A 160 12.62 1.45 -2.08
N TYR A 161 12.56 1.41 -3.40
CA TYR A 161 12.59 2.58 -4.27
C TYR A 161 11.41 2.55 -5.24
N TYR A 162 10.83 3.72 -5.51
CA TYR A 162 9.83 3.87 -6.58
C TYR A 162 10.15 5.03 -7.51
N VAL A 163 9.73 4.90 -8.77
CA VAL A 163 9.68 6.03 -9.71
C VAL A 163 8.39 6.00 -10.53
N LYS A 164 7.68 7.12 -10.52
CA LYS A 164 6.50 7.38 -11.35
C LYS A 164 6.95 7.91 -12.71
N PHE A 165 6.43 7.31 -13.79
CA PHE A 165 6.85 7.60 -15.17
C PHE A 165 5.67 7.58 -16.15
N ASP A 166 5.92 8.05 -17.38
CA ASP A 166 4.90 8.31 -18.42
C ASP A 166 3.73 9.19 -17.90
N ILE A 167 4.05 10.13 -17.01
CA ILE A 167 3.08 10.96 -16.27
C ILE A 167 2.38 11.96 -17.22
N SER A 168 1.05 12.07 -17.09
CA SER A 168 0.24 13.07 -17.80
C SER A 168 -0.96 13.54 -16.99
N TRP A 169 -1.39 14.79 -17.18
CA TRP A 169 -2.52 15.40 -16.48
C TRP A 169 -3.71 15.65 -17.40
N SER A 170 -4.91 15.45 -16.86
CA SER A 170 -6.20 15.61 -17.53
C SER A 170 -7.19 16.44 -16.69
N ASP A 171 -8.36 16.73 -17.24
CA ASP A 171 -9.46 17.47 -16.59
C ASP A 171 -9.08 18.85 -16.01
N GLY A 172 -8.01 19.47 -16.54
CA GLY A 172 -7.45 20.74 -16.08
C GLY A 172 -6.40 20.63 -14.97
N GLY A 173 -5.81 19.45 -14.76
CA GLY A 173 -4.92 19.14 -13.63
C GLY A 173 -5.65 18.54 -12.43
N ASP A 174 -6.86 18.02 -12.62
CA ASP A 174 -7.69 17.38 -11.59
C ASP A 174 -7.56 15.85 -11.57
N THR A 175 -7.01 15.28 -12.64
CA THR A 175 -6.65 13.87 -12.76
C THR A 175 -5.22 13.75 -13.27
N VAL A 176 -4.47 12.78 -12.74
CA VAL A 176 -3.10 12.45 -13.15
C VAL A 176 -3.02 10.97 -13.48
N THR A 177 -2.44 10.64 -14.63
CA THR A 177 -2.23 9.29 -15.15
C THR A 177 -0.74 8.97 -15.15
N TYR A 178 -0.32 7.84 -14.59
CA TYR A 178 1.09 7.46 -14.52
C TYR A 178 1.31 5.94 -14.34
N ASN A 179 2.50 5.46 -14.69
CA ASN A 179 3.00 4.14 -14.32
C ASN A 179 3.96 4.25 -13.12
N THR A 180 4.08 3.19 -12.30
CA THR A 180 5.05 3.14 -11.18
C THR A 180 5.93 1.90 -11.30
N GLN A 181 7.24 2.10 -11.44
CA GLN A 181 8.24 1.07 -11.15
C GLN A 181 8.48 1.08 -9.63
N LYS A 182 8.45 -0.08 -8.98
CA LYS A 182 8.82 -0.27 -7.56
C LYS A 182 9.90 -1.36 -7.51
N TYR A 183 11.03 -1.12 -6.87
CA TYR A 183 12.13 -2.08 -6.82
C TYR A 183 12.82 -2.11 -5.45
N TYR A 184 13.42 -3.26 -5.14
CA TYR A 184 13.97 -3.56 -3.82
C TYR A 184 15.46 -3.90 -3.94
N LEU A 185 16.29 -3.22 -3.16
CA LEU A 185 17.72 -3.50 -3.03
C LEU A 185 17.99 -4.12 -1.66
N PHE A 186 18.72 -5.24 -1.62
CA PHE A 186 19.03 -5.94 -0.37
C PHE A 186 19.98 -5.12 0.51
N ASN A 187 19.61 -4.94 1.77
CA ASN A 187 20.40 -4.22 2.77
C ASN A 187 20.96 -5.21 3.79
N GLN A 188 22.25 -5.53 3.65
CA GLN A 188 22.95 -6.48 4.54
C GLN A 188 23.26 -5.89 5.93
N ASP A 189 23.29 -4.57 6.07
CA ASP A 189 23.62 -3.89 7.34
C ASP A 189 22.39 -3.81 8.28
N GLU A 190 21.19 -3.67 7.73
CA GLU A 190 19.90 -3.74 8.45
C GLU A 190 19.35 -5.18 8.58
N THR A 191 19.93 -6.14 7.86
CA THR A 191 19.54 -7.57 7.93
C THR A 191 19.97 -8.20 9.26
N GLY A 192 19.16 -9.13 9.77
CA GLY A 192 19.35 -9.77 11.07
C GLY A 192 20.77 -10.36 11.28
N PRO A 193 21.39 -10.20 12.47
CA PRO A 193 22.79 -10.57 12.69
C PRO A 193 23.12 -12.04 12.35
N GLY A 194 23.91 -12.24 11.30
CA GLY A 194 24.33 -13.56 10.82
C GLY A 194 23.41 -14.19 9.76
N LEU A 195 22.39 -13.47 9.30
CA LEU A 195 21.57 -13.81 8.14
C LEU A 195 22.13 -13.18 6.86
N SER A 196 21.86 -13.81 5.71
CA SER A 196 22.31 -13.36 4.38
C SER A 196 21.31 -13.67 3.27
N GLN A 197 21.39 -12.96 2.13
CA GLN A 197 20.58 -13.30 0.96
C GLN A 197 20.92 -14.69 0.36
N GLU A 198 22.02 -15.35 0.75
CA GLU A 198 22.37 -16.71 0.29
C GLU A 198 21.77 -17.83 1.17
N ASP A 199 21.12 -17.49 2.29
CA ASP A 199 20.62 -18.43 3.30
C ASP A 199 19.64 -19.46 2.71
N GLN A 200 19.80 -20.74 3.05
CA GLN A 200 19.00 -21.83 2.47
C GLN A 200 17.79 -22.18 3.34
N LEU A 201 16.75 -21.34 3.22
CA LEU A 201 15.45 -21.55 3.86
C LEU A 201 14.76 -22.79 3.33
N THR A 202 13.91 -23.40 4.17
CA THR A 202 13.15 -24.61 3.83
C THR A 202 11.68 -24.32 4.05
N LEU A 203 10.94 -24.19 2.94
CA LEU A 203 9.63 -23.53 2.88
C LEU A 203 8.65 -24.34 2.02
N PRO A 204 7.32 -24.11 2.14
CA PRO A 204 6.32 -24.63 1.21
C PRO A 204 6.68 -24.29 -0.24
N TYR A 205 6.67 -25.28 -1.14
CA TYR A 205 7.02 -25.09 -2.54
C TYR A 205 5.80 -24.59 -3.32
N ALA A 206 5.72 -23.26 -3.48
CA ALA A 206 4.62 -22.56 -4.14
C ALA A 206 4.19 -23.22 -5.46
N THR A 207 5.15 -23.57 -6.33
CA THR A 207 4.88 -24.24 -7.62
C THR A 207 4.17 -25.59 -7.45
N VAL A 208 4.61 -26.43 -6.51
CA VAL A 208 4.01 -27.75 -6.27
C VAL A 208 2.61 -27.63 -5.67
N ILE A 209 2.39 -26.67 -4.77
CA ILE A 209 1.08 -26.41 -4.17
C ILE A 209 0.11 -25.85 -5.21
N GLY A 210 0.56 -24.89 -6.02
CA GLY A 210 -0.21 -24.31 -7.12
C GLY A 210 -0.53 -25.33 -8.21
N PHE A 211 0.44 -26.12 -8.66
CA PHE A 211 0.23 -27.14 -9.69
C PHE A 211 -0.68 -28.28 -9.20
N ASN A 212 -0.54 -28.71 -7.93
CA ASN A 212 -1.47 -29.64 -7.29
C ASN A 212 -2.91 -29.12 -7.26
N TYR A 213 -3.10 -27.85 -6.92
CA TYR A 213 -4.42 -27.20 -6.92
C TYR A 213 -4.98 -27.10 -8.34
N LEU A 214 -4.22 -26.54 -9.29
CA LEU A 214 -4.63 -26.40 -10.68
C LEU A 214 -5.07 -27.74 -11.28
N LEU A 215 -4.25 -28.80 -11.13
CA LEU A 215 -4.59 -30.15 -11.59
C LEU A 215 -5.87 -30.72 -10.95
N SER A 216 -6.17 -30.37 -9.69
CA SER A 216 -7.43 -30.76 -9.04
C SER A 216 -8.67 -30.02 -9.58
N THR A 217 -8.47 -28.92 -10.31
CA THR A 217 -9.52 -28.11 -10.94
C THR A 217 -9.69 -28.33 -12.45
N VAL A 218 -8.81 -29.10 -13.09
CA VAL A 218 -8.90 -29.45 -14.53
C VAL A 218 -10.17 -30.26 -14.81
N ASP A 219 -10.89 -29.93 -15.88
CA ASP A 219 -12.16 -30.58 -16.21
C ASP A 219 -11.98 -31.98 -16.85
N ALA A 220 -13.07 -32.74 -16.95
CA ALA A 220 -13.03 -34.12 -17.43
C ALA A 220 -12.68 -34.26 -18.93
N THR A 221 -12.77 -33.18 -19.71
CA THR A 221 -12.37 -33.12 -21.12
C THR A 221 -10.87 -32.92 -21.24
N ASP A 222 -10.33 -31.97 -20.47
CA ASP A 222 -8.90 -31.66 -20.46
C ASP A 222 -8.09 -32.79 -19.81
N GLN A 223 -8.63 -33.47 -18.78
CA GLN A 223 -8.03 -34.68 -18.22
C GLN A 223 -7.74 -35.73 -19.31
N MET A 224 -8.70 -36.01 -20.21
CA MET A 224 -8.51 -36.98 -21.31
C MET A 224 -7.34 -36.63 -22.25
N LEU A 225 -6.98 -35.35 -22.40
CA LEU A 225 -5.82 -34.92 -23.18
C LEU A 225 -4.51 -35.20 -22.43
N ILE A 226 -4.49 -35.02 -21.11
CA ILE A 226 -3.35 -35.36 -20.27
C ILE A 226 -3.17 -36.89 -20.22
N ASP A 227 -4.26 -37.66 -20.11
CA ASP A 227 -4.26 -39.13 -20.14
C ASP A 227 -3.57 -39.64 -21.43
N ALA A 228 -4.03 -39.13 -22.57
CA ALA A 228 -3.44 -39.44 -23.88
C ALA A 228 -1.98 -39.01 -23.98
N GLY A 229 -1.60 -37.88 -23.36
CA GLY A 229 -0.21 -37.42 -23.25
C GLY A 229 0.69 -38.39 -22.47
N ILE A 230 0.24 -38.89 -21.32
CA ILE A 230 0.99 -39.88 -20.52
C ILE A 230 1.09 -41.21 -21.28
N HIS A 231 -0.01 -41.74 -21.82
CA HIS A 231 0.01 -42.96 -22.65
C HIS A 231 0.98 -42.83 -23.83
N SER A 232 0.96 -41.70 -24.54
CA SER A 232 1.84 -41.37 -25.65
C SER A 232 3.33 -41.32 -25.24
N LYS A 233 3.66 -40.96 -23.99
CA LYS A 233 5.04 -41.02 -23.44
C LYS A 233 5.43 -42.45 -23.05
N VAL A 234 4.51 -43.21 -22.44
CA VAL A 234 4.71 -44.64 -22.10
C VAL A 234 4.94 -45.50 -23.34
N GLU A 235 4.11 -45.35 -24.37
CA GLU A 235 4.25 -46.05 -25.66
C GLU A 235 5.59 -45.74 -26.33
N THR A 236 6.03 -44.47 -26.28
CA THR A 236 7.32 -44.07 -26.83
C THR A 236 8.49 -44.78 -26.13
N GLN A 237 8.41 -44.99 -24.80
CA GLN A 237 9.39 -45.79 -24.05
C GLN A 237 9.31 -47.28 -24.38
N GLN A 238 8.11 -47.84 -24.54
CA GLN A 238 7.91 -49.23 -24.94
C GLN A 238 8.55 -49.52 -26.30
N VAL A 239 8.29 -48.66 -27.30
CA VAL A 239 8.84 -48.79 -28.66
C VAL A 239 10.37 -48.66 -28.66
N GLN A 240 10.95 -47.75 -27.86
CA GLN A 240 12.40 -47.63 -27.71
C GLN A 240 13.02 -48.92 -27.13
N LEU A 241 12.44 -49.47 -26.07
CA LEU A 241 12.96 -50.67 -25.40
C LEU A 241 12.80 -51.92 -26.28
N ILE A 242 11.66 -52.10 -26.95
CA ILE A 242 11.43 -53.18 -27.91
C ILE A 242 12.39 -53.07 -29.12
N SER A 243 12.67 -51.85 -29.61
CA SER A 243 13.65 -51.63 -30.68
C SER A 243 15.05 -52.08 -30.27
N MET A 244 15.49 -51.74 -29.05
CA MET A 244 16.77 -52.18 -28.49
C MET A 244 16.85 -53.71 -28.35
N ILE A 245 15.79 -54.36 -27.85
CA ILE A 245 15.73 -55.82 -27.70
C ILE A 245 15.77 -56.53 -29.06
N ASN A 246 15.11 -55.98 -30.08
CA ASN A 246 15.19 -56.50 -31.44
C ASN A 246 16.60 -56.30 -32.04
N MET A 247 17.27 -55.18 -31.78
CA MET A 247 18.66 -54.97 -32.19
C MET A 247 19.57 -56.04 -31.57
N LEU A 248 19.50 -56.26 -30.25
CA LEU A 248 20.24 -57.30 -29.54
C LEU A 248 19.96 -58.69 -30.13
N TYR A 249 18.69 -59.01 -30.43
CA TYR A 249 18.29 -60.27 -31.06
C TYR A 249 18.98 -60.47 -32.42
N TYR A 250 18.96 -59.46 -33.31
CA TYR A 250 19.56 -59.57 -34.64
C TYR A 250 21.09 -59.62 -34.59
N THR A 251 21.75 -58.83 -33.73
CA THR A 251 23.20 -58.88 -33.54
C THR A 251 23.64 -60.29 -33.11
N VAL A 252 22.99 -60.88 -32.10
CA VAL A 252 23.30 -62.25 -31.64
C VAL A 252 22.92 -63.30 -32.69
N LEU A 253 21.85 -63.09 -33.47
CA LEU A 253 21.45 -64.02 -34.52
C LEU A 253 22.47 -64.08 -35.68
N PHE A 254 23.11 -62.96 -36.03
CA PHE A 254 23.97 -62.86 -37.22
C PHE A 254 25.48 -62.71 -36.96
N ASP A 255 25.95 -62.36 -35.77
CA ASP A 255 27.39 -62.34 -35.46
C ASP A 255 27.96 -63.77 -35.52
N ASN A 256 28.90 -64.03 -36.43
CA ASN A 256 29.45 -65.37 -36.66
C ASN A 256 30.53 -65.79 -35.64
N ASN A 257 30.99 -64.88 -34.78
CA ASN A 257 31.99 -65.16 -33.76
C ASN A 257 31.39 -65.82 -32.52
N ILE A 258 30.08 -65.64 -32.26
CA ILE A 258 29.37 -66.25 -31.13
C ILE A 258 29.13 -67.75 -31.41
N PRO A 259 29.64 -68.70 -30.62
CA PRO A 259 29.44 -70.12 -30.90
C PRO A 259 27.99 -70.57 -30.65
N ALA A 260 27.61 -71.71 -31.23
CA ALA A 260 26.20 -72.08 -31.40
C ALA A 260 25.45 -72.41 -30.09
N ALA A 261 26.15 -72.85 -29.04
CA ALA A 261 25.54 -73.16 -27.75
C ALA A 261 25.24 -71.87 -26.98
N GLU A 262 26.22 -70.97 -26.95
CA GLU A 262 26.19 -69.64 -26.34
C GLU A 262 25.11 -68.79 -27.00
N ARG A 263 25.07 -68.78 -28.35
CA ARG A 263 24.01 -68.13 -29.14
C ARG A 263 22.60 -68.61 -28.75
N ALA A 264 22.42 -69.92 -28.53
CA ALA A 264 21.14 -70.48 -28.12
C ALA A 264 20.73 -70.08 -26.69
N VAL A 265 21.70 -69.97 -25.77
CA VAL A 265 21.47 -69.45 -24.40
C VAL A 265 21.08 -67.97 -24.44
N ILE A 266 21.84 -67.14 -25.16
CA ILE A 266 21.59 -65.69 -25.25
C ILE A 266 20.26 -65.41 -25.94
N ILE A 267 19.93 -66.09 -27.06
CA ILE A 267 18.61 -65.97 -27.72
C ILE A 267 17.46 -66.36 -26.79
N LYS A 268 17.63 -67.39 -25.95
CA LYS A 268 16.60 -67.78 -24.96
C LYS A 268 16.41 -66.72 -23.89
N LEU A 269 17.49 -66.08 -23.44
CA LEU A 269 17.45 -64.99 -22.45
C LEU A 269 16.83 -63.72 -23.03
N ILE A 270 17.18 -63.34 -24.27
CA ILE A 270 16.56 -62.22 -25.01
C ILE A 270 15.05 -62.44 -25.14
N LYS A 271 14.61 -63.63 -25.59
CA LYS A 271 13.17 -63.94 -25.73
C LYS A 271 12.41 -63.89 -24.41
N ARG A 272 13.01 -64.39 -23.32
CA ARG A 272 12.43 -64.26 -21.97
C ARG A 272 12.30 -62.78 -21.57
N THR A 273 13.32 -61.99 -21.84
CA THR A 273 13.37 -60.56 -21.50
C THR A 273 12.29 -59.78 -22.25
N ASN A 274 12.06 -60.06 -23.54
CA ASN A 274 10.95 -59.44 -24.28
C ASN A 274 9.60 -59.73 -23.63
N SER A 275 9.30 -61.00 -23.34
CA SER A 275 8.03 -61.37 -22.69
C SER A 275 7.89 -60.82 -21.26
N THR A 276 8.99 -60.49 -20.58
CA THR A 276 8.94 -59.74 -19.32
C THR A 276 8.62 -58.26 -19.56
N ILE A 277 9.20 -57.65 -20.60
CA ILE A 277 8.93 -56.26 -21.02
C ILE A 277 7.46 -56.08 -21.39
N ASP A 278 6.91 -57.00 -22.19
CA ASP A 278 5.50 -56.99 -22.61
C ASP A 278 4.58 -56.90 -21.36
N VAL A 279 4.79 -57.77 -20.36
CA VAL A 279 4.03 -57.79 -19.10
C VAL A 279 4.21 -56.52 -18.26
N ILE A 280 5.42 -55.93 -18.21
CA ILE A 280 5.66 -54.70 -17.46
C ILE A 280 4.90 -53.51 -18.06
N PHE A 281 4.83 -53.44 -19.39
CA PHE A 281 4.08 -52.36 -20.06
C PHE A 281 2.58 -52.57 -19.97
N ASP A 282 2.08 -53.81 -20.08
CA ASP A 282 0.67 -54.12 -19.79
C ASP A 282 0.30 -53.67 -18.36
N ASP A 283 1.10 -54.04 -17.35
CA ASP A 283 0.95 -53.57 -15.95
C ASP A 283 1.02 -52.04 -15.80
N LEU A 284 1.78 -51.36 -16.66
CA LEU A 284 1.96 -49.91 -16.63
C LEU A 284 0.77 -49.18 -17.28
N TYR A 285 0.21 -49.67 -18.38
CA TYR A 285 -1.04 -49.12 -18.94
C TYR A 285 -2.20 -49.32 -17.96
N ASP A 286 -2.35 -50.53 -17.40
CA ASP A 286 -3.26 -50.84 -16.28
C ASP A 286 -3.11 -49.85 -15.10
N PHE A 287 -1.88 -49.37 -14.86
CA PHE A 287 -1.58 -48.41 -13.80
C PHE A 287 -1.92 -46.96 -14.17
N VAL A 288 -1.76 -46.53 -15.42
CA VAL A 288 -2.19 -45.20 -15.87
C VAL A 288 -3.73 -45.13 -15.93
N ASP A 289 -4.38 -46.07 -16.62
CA ASP A 289 -5.85 -46.14 -16.82
C ASP A 289 -6.66 -46.10 -15.50
N ARG A 290 -6.08 -46.57 -14.39
CA ARG A 290 -6.73 -46.62 -13.07
C ARG A 290 -6.40 -45.45 -12.14
N SER A 291 -5.46 -44.58 -12.51
CA SER A 291 -4.93 -43.52 -11.65
C SER A 291 -5.58 -42.17 -11.97
N ASN A 292 -5.68 -41.27 -10.98
CA ASN A 292 -5.87 -39.87 -11.33
C ASN A 292 -4.60 -39.38 -12.05
N VAL A 293 -4.76 -38.90 -13.28
CA VAL A 293 -3.63 -38.56 -14.15
C VAL A 293 -2.96 -37.25 -13.75
N GLY A 294 -3.67 -36.29 -13.13
CA GLY A 294 -3.05 -35.14 -12.50
C GLY A 294 -2.11 -35.56 -11.35
N ASP A 295 -2.58 -36.46 -10.48
CA ASP A 295 -1.76 -36.99 -9.38
C ASP A 295 -0.56 -37.79 -9.89
N LEU A 296 -0.73 -38.57 -10.96
CA LEU A 296 0.36 -39.30 -11.60
C LEU A 296 1.37 -38.36 -12.29
N LEU A 297 0.89 -37.29 -12.93
CA LEU A 297 1.70 -36.27 -13.59
C LEU A 297 2.57 -35.52 -12.57
N LEU A 298 1.95 -35.01 -11.49
CA LEU A 298 2.67 -34.36 -10.40
C LEU A 298 3.65 -35.33 -9.72
N LYS A 299 3.26 -36.60 -9.47
CA LYS A 299 4.21 -37.60 -8.95
C LYS A 299 5.41 -37.76 -9.89
N THR A 300 5.18 -37.89 -11.19
CA THR A 300 6.22 -38.05 -12.22
C THR A 300 7.23 -36.89 -12.20
N MET A 301 6.76 -35.66 -12.08
CA MET A 301 7.64 -34.48 -12.02
C MET A 301 8.46 -34.47 -10.71
N LEU A 302 7.81 -34.69 -9.57
CA LEU A 302 8.50 -34.79 -8.27
C LEU A 302 9.52 -35.96 -8.22
N CYS A 303 9.25 -37.06 -8.92
CA CYS A 303 10.20 -38.16 -9.12
C CYS A 303 11.46 -37.70 -9.87
N ASN A 304 11.30 -36.93 -10.95
CA ASN A 304 12.41 -36.44 -11.77
C ASN A 304 13.25 -35.39 -11.01
N LEU A 305 12.61 -34.57 -10.17
CA LEU A 305 13.30 -33.66 -9.24
C LEU A 305 14.00 -34.37 -8.06
N GLY A 306 13.75 -35.66 -7.86
CA GLY A 306 14.28 -36.44 -6.72
C GLY A 306 13.74 -36.02 -5.36
N ASN A 307 12.70 -35.18 -5.30
CA ASN A 307 12.11 -34.63 -4.08
C ASN A 307 10.59 -34.82 -4.09
N LEU A 308 10.10 -35.79 -3.31
CA LEU A 308 8.69 -36.15 -3.20
C LEU A 308 7.95 -35.38 -2.09
N SER A 309 8.44 -34.18 -1.78
CA SER A 309 7.95 -33.28 -0.73
C SER A 309 7.27 -32.04 -1.33
N PRO A 310 6.23 -31.50 -0.69
CA PRO A 310 5.71 -30.16 -1.01
C PRO A 310 6.56 -29.05 -0.37
N PHE A 311 7.72 -29.38 0.20
CA PHE A 311 8.70 -28.42 0.74
C PHE A 311 9.97 -28.41 -0.12
N TRP A 312 10.52 -27.21 -0.35
CA TRP A 312 11.70 -26.95 -1.17
C TRP A 312 12.74 -26.11 -0.42
N LYS A 313 13.96 -26.03 -0.96
CA LYS A 313 15.02 -25.15 -0.46
C LYS A 313 15.31 -24.01 -1.42
N THR A 314 15.22 -22.79 -0.91
CA THR A 314 15.35 -21.56 -1.69
C THR A 314 15.97 -20.47 -0.82
N ASP A 315 16.61 -19.50 -1.46
CA ASP A 315 17.02 -18.25 -0.83
C ASP A 315 15.84 -17.29 -0.59
N PRO A 316 15.96 -16.31 0.32
CA PRO A 316 14.93 -15.31 0.60
C PRO A 316 14.50 -14.50 -0.63
N PHE A 317 15.40 -14.18 -1.56
CA PHE A 317 15.07 -13.31 -2.68
C PHE A 317 14.12 -13.99 -3.65
N HIS A 318 14.47 -15.19 -4.12
CA HIS A 318 13.59 -15.95 -4.99
C HIS A 318 12.31 -16.39 -4.26
N ALA A 319 12.39 -16.74 -2.97
CA ALA A 319 11.22 -17.07 -2.16
C ALA A 319 10.11 -16.00 -2.21
N TRP A 320 10.48 -14.71 -2.12
CA TRP A 320 9.51 -13.62 -2.07
C TRP A 320 9.20 -12.95 -3.41
N PHE A 321 10.20 -12.81 -4.29
CA PHE A 321 10.07 -12.08 -5.56
C PHE A 321 9.88 -12.99 -6.78
N GLY A 322 9.93 -14.31 -6.60
CA GLY A 322 9.77 -15.30 -7.67
C GLY A 322 11.08 -15.62 -8.39
N TRP A 323 11.02 -16.54 -9.35
CA TRP A 323 12.18 -17.00 -10.12
C TRP A 323 11.79 -17.41 -11.55
N LEU A 324 12.82 -17.59 -12.38
CA LEU A 324 12.73 -18.17 -13.73
C LEU A 324 13.33 -19.57 -13.73
N ASN A 325 13.03 -20.37 -14.76
CA ASN A 325 13.59 -21.72 -14.93
C ASN A 325 13.25 -22.65 -13.75
N ASP A 326 12.02 -22.58 -13.23
CA ASP A 326 11.55 -23.44 -12.15
C ASP A 326 11.68 -24.94 -12.54
N PRO A 327 12.29 -25.78 -11.68
CA PRO A 327 12.52 -27.18 -12.01
C PRO A 327 11.26 -27.99 -12.33
N LEU A 328 10.13 -27.73 -11.67
CA LEU A 328 8.86 -28.41 -11.93
C LEU A 328 8.24 -27.92 -13.26
N LEU A 329 8.25 -26.61 -13.52
CA LEU A 329 7.68 -26.04 -14.75
C LEU A 329 8.53 -26.37 -15.99
N LEU A 330 9.84 -26.60 -15.84
CA LEU A 330 10.70 -27.13 -16.91
C LEU A 330 10.37 -28.58 -17.27
N GLU A 331 10.02 -29.43 -16.30
CA GLU A 331 9.49 -30.78 -16.57
C GLU A 331 8.13 -30.73 -17.30
N VAL A 332 7.31 -29.70 -17.06
CA VAL A 332 6.09 -29.46 -17.87
C VAL A 332 6.46 -29.03 -19.30
N GLN A 333 7.40 -28.09 -19.49
CA GLN A 333 7.85 -27.69 -20.83
C GLN A 333 8.34 -28.89 -21.65
N ALA A 334 9.16 -29.76 -21.04
CA ALA A 334 9.68 -30.97 -21.68
C ALA A 334 8.57 -32.00 -22.07
N LEU A 335 7.38 -31.91 -21.48
CA LEU A 335 6.20 -32.66 -21.91
C LEU A 335 5.46 -31.96 -23.06
N LEU A 336 5.27 -30.64 -22.97
CA LEU A 336 4.63 -29.84 -24.01
C LEU A 336 5.42 -29.88 -25.33
N ASP A 337 6.76 -29.91 -25.27
CA ASP A 337 7.63 -30.13 -26.42
C ASP A 337 7.37 -31.49 -27.11
N VAL A 338 7.07 -32.54 -26.34
CA VAL A 338 6.73 -33.87 -26.89
C VAL A 338 5.33 -33.86 -27.53
N VAL A 339 4.38 -33.11 -26.98
CA VAL A 339 3.07 -32.88 -27.60
C VAL A 339 3.24 -32.11 -28.92
N ALA A 340 3.94 -30.97 -28.90
CA ALA A 340 4.16 -30.13 -30.07
C ALA A 340 4.88 -30.86 -31.21
N ASN A 341 5.85 -31.72 -30.91
CA ASN A 341 6.52 -32.57 -31.91
C ASN A 341 5.61 -33.67 -32.49
N LYS A 342 4.50 -34.04 -31.83
CA LYS A 342 3.52 -35.03 -32.32
C LYS A 342 2.30 -34.41 -33.00
N THR A 343 1.83 -33.24 -32.56
CA THR A 343 0.65 -32.55 -33.12
C THR A 343 1.01 -31.49 -34.17
N GLY A 344 2.20 -30.88 -34.06
CA GLY A 344 2.56 -29.66 -34.78
C GLY A 344 2.09 -28.37 -34.09
N GLU A 345 1.41 -28.47 -32.93
CA GLU A 345 0.84 -27.34 -32.20
C GLU A 345 1.73 -26.99 -31.01
N VAL A 346 2.38 -25.82 -31.06
CA VAL A 346 3.20 -25.29 -29.95
C VAL A 346 2.26 -24.69 -28.90
N LEU A 347 2.01 -25.46 -27.83
CA LEU A 347 1.32 -24.96 -26.65
C LEU A 347 2.24 -23.96 -25.91
N PRO A 348 1.75 -22.75 -25.60
CA PRO A 348 2.58 -21.70 -25.01
C PRO A 348 2.67 -21.86 -23.50
N TRP A 349 3.85 -21.68 -22.95
CA TRP A 349 4.16 -22.00 -21.55
C TRP A 349 5.25 -21.06 -21.01
N THR A 350 5.52 -21.13 -19.71
CA THR A 350 6.62 -20.41 -19.07
C THR A 350 7.15 -21.18 -17.87
N SER A 351 8.47 -21.17 -17.68
CA SER A 351 9.12 -21.72 -16.49
C SER A 351 9.21 -20.73 -15.32
N ALA A 352 8.51 -19.60 -15.41
CA ALA A 352 8.55 -18.52 -14.42
C ALA A 352 7.49 -18.69 -13.31
N VAL A 353 7.91 -18.48 -12.06
CA VAL A 353 7.03 -18.51 -10.87
C VAL A 353 6.93 -17.08 -10.31
N PRO A 354 5.72 -16.51 -10.18
CA PRO A 354 5.54 -15.19 -9.58
C PRO A 354 5.78 -15.24 -8.06
N GLY A 355 6.40 -14.19 -7.53
CA GLY A 355 6.55 -13.99 -6.09
C GLY A 355 5.29 -13.46 -5.39
N ALA A 356 5.37 -13.36 -4.06
CA ALA A 356 4.41 -12.62 -3.25
C ALA A 356 4.43 -11.10 -3.51
N SER A 357 5.58 -10.58 -3.97
CA SER A 357 5.74 -9.22 -4.50
C SER A 357 6.53 -9.26 -5.81
N THR A 358 6.51 -8.19 -6.59
CA THR A 358 7.27 -8.08 -7.85
C THR A 358 8.37 -7.03 -7.72
N ASN A 359 9.63 -7.44 -7.92
CA ASN A 359 10.79 -6.54 -7.95
C ASN A 359 11.06 -6.11 -9.40
N TRP A 360 10.66 -4.89 -9.77
CA TRP A 360 10.66 -4.43 -11.16
C TRP A 360 12.05 -3.95 -11.59
N SER A 361 12.75 -4.72 -12.42
CA SER A 361 14.16 -4.45 -12.78
C SER A 361 14.37 -3.21 -13.66
N SER A 362 13.33 -2.77 -14.38
CA SER A 362 13.40 -1.58 -15.24
C SER A 362 12.05 -0.93 -15.52
N ILE A 363 12.09 0.33 -15.96
CA ILE A 363 10.95 1.07 -16.51
C ILE A 363 10.36 0.32 -17.71
N GLU A 364 11.20 -0.22 -18.59
CA GLU A 364 10.78 -0.96 -19.79
C GLU A 364 10.06 -2.27 -19.45
N GLU A 365 10.51 -2.99 -18.42
CA GLU A 365 9.84 -4.19 -17.91
C GLU A 365 8.50 -3.85 -17.24
N THR A 366 8.47 -2.79 -16.42
CA THR A 366 7.24 -2.27 -15.81
C THR A 366 6.21 -1.91 -16.88
N ARG A 367 6.63 -1.13 -17.89
CA ARG A 367 5.79 -0.70 -19.00
C ARG A 367 5.23 -1.88 -19.82
N ARG A 368 5.91 -3.03 -19.88
CA ARG A 368 5.44 -4.24 -20.60
C ARG A 368 4.31 -5.00 -19.91
N ARG A 369 4.09 -4.79 -18.61
CA ARG A 369 3.28 -5.67 -17.76
C ARG A 369 2.24 -4.95 -16.89
N ARG A 370 2.48 -3.69 -16.53
CA ARG A 370 1.58 -2.83 -15.75
C ARG A 370 0.94 -1.79 -16.66
N ALA A 371 -0.38 -1.64 -16.57
CA ALA A 371 -1.09 -0.53 -17.19
C ALA A 371 -1.10 0.69 -16.24
N PRO A 372 -1.26 1.94 -16.74
CA PRO A 372 -1.16 3.12 -15.89
C PRO A 372 -2.33 3.25 -14.93
N ASP A 373 -2.01 3.72 -13.74
CA ASP A 373 -2.97 4.13 -12.72
C ASP A 373 -3.42 5.58 -12.98
N VAL A 374 -4.65 5.90 -12.58
CA VAL A 374 -5.23 7.24 -12.71
C VAL A 374 -5.79 7.68 -11.38
N PHE A 375 -5.29 8.81 -10.87
CA PHE A 375 -5.59 9.34 -9.55
C PHE A 375 -6.17 10.75 -9.60
N LYS A 376 -6.88 11.13 -8.55
CA LYS A 376 -7.27 12.52 -8.26
C LYS A 376 -6.13 13.30 -7.61
N THR A 377 -5.88 14.50 -8.12
CA THR A 377 -4.82 15.41 -7.66
C THR A 377 -5.24 16.29 -6.48
N GLY A 378 -6.53 16.29 -6.13
CA GLY A 378 -7.12 17.22 -5.16
C GLY A 378 -7.54 18.58 -5.72
N LYS A 379 -7.14 18.96 -6.94
CA LYS A 379 -7.30 20.34 -7.47
C LYS A 379 -8.72 20.93 -7.41
N LYS A 380 -9.77 20.13 -7.61
CA LYS A 380 -11.17 20.58 -7.47
C LYS A 380 -11.77 20.33 -6.09
N ASN A 381 -11.16 19.43 -5.30
CA ASN A 381 -11.65 19.00 -4.00
C ASN A 381 -10.53 18.27 -3.24
N ALA A 382 -9.94 18.92 -2.23
CA ALA A 382 -8.81 18.38 -1.46
C ALA A 382 -9.13 17.10 -0.69
N ASN A 383 -10.40 16.85 -0.36
CA ASN A 383 -10.87 15.59 0.22
C ASN A 383 -10.72 14.39 -0.74
N GLN A 384 -10.23 14.60 -1.96
CA GLN A 384 -10.03 13.56 -2.98
C GLN A 384 -8.58 13.40 -3.42
N VAL A 385 -7.60 14.05 -2.77
CA VAL A 385 -6.17 13.78 -3.00
C VAL A 385 -5.92 12.27 -2.87
N GLY A 386 -5.16 11.70 -3.80
CA GLY A 386 -4.77 10.29 -3.78
C GLY A 386 -5.89 9.29 -4.08
N GLN A 387 -7.13 9.73 -4.38
CA GLN A 387 -8.21 8.79 -4.69
C GLN A 387 -8.05 8.18 -6.08
N TYR A 388 -8.21 6.85 -6.18
CA TYR A 388 -8.27 6.15 -7.46
C TYR A 388 -9.45 6.62 -8.31
N VAL A 389 -9.18 6.86 -9.59
CA VAL A 389 -10.17 6.97 -10.67
C VAL A 389 -10.17 5.68 -11.50
N TYR A 390 -8.98 5.16 -11.80
CA TYR A 390 -8.76 3.83 -12.40
C TYR A 390 -7.50 3.21 -11.82
N TYR A 391 -7.52 1.92 -11.48
CA TYR A 391 -6.32 1.14 -11.10
C TYR A 391 -5.91 0.31 -12.32
N GLN A 392 -4.70 0.50 -12.85
CA GLN A 392 -4.22 -0.14 -14.08
C GLN A 392 -5.24 -0.10 -15.23
N ASN A 393 -5.77 1.09 -15.54
CA ASN A 393 -6.88 1.36 -16.48
C ASN A 393 -8.24 0.67 -16.16
N MET A 394 -8.37 -0.07 -15.06
CA MET A 394 -9.61 -0.72 -14.63
C MET A 394 -10.51 0.19 -13.77
N SER A 395 -11.83 0.10 -13.95
CA SER A 395 -12.85 0.75 -13.09
C SER A 395 -13.57 -0.21 -12.13
N GLU A 396 -13.49 -1.50 -12.41
CA GLU A 396 -13.86 -2.64 -11.55
C GLU A 396 -12.70 -3.62 -11.66
N LEU A 397 -12.36 -4.30 -10.57
CA LEU A 397 -11.22 -5.20 -10.47
C LEU A 397 -11.34 -6.41 -11.39
N TRP A 398 -10.28 -6.64 -12.17
CA TRP A 398 -10.04 -7.87 -12.92
C TRP A 398 -8.64 -8.39 -12.62
N THR A 399 -8.47 -9.71 -12.62
CA THR A 399 -7.18 -10.38 -12.45
C THR A 399 -6.84 -11.23 -13.67
N CYS A 400 -5.58 -11.17 -14.08
CA CYS A 400 -5.05 -11.97 -15.17
C CYS A 400 -4.76 -13.39 -14.65
N VAL A 401 -5.61 -14.36 -15.00
CA VAL A 401 -5.47 -15.75 -14.54
C VAL A 401 -5.13 -16.74 -15.66
N SER A 402 -5.18 -16.29 -16.92
CA SER A 402 -4.85 -17.09 -18.11
C SER A 402 -4.14 -16.23 -19.15
N ALA A 403 -2.93 -15.78 -18.82
CA ALA A 403 -2.22 -14.77 -19.60
C ALA A 403 -2.04 -15.13 -21.10
N MET A 404 -1.94 -16.43 -21.38
CA MET A 404 -1.72 -16.97 -22.71
C MET A 404 -2.87 -16.68 -23.68
N ASP A 405 -4.10 -16.51 -23.20
CA ASP A 405 -5.29 -16.23 -24.03
C ASP A 405 -5.19 -14.89 -24.80
N SER A 406 -4.37 -13.96 -24.30
CA SER A 406 -4.19 -12.62 -24.86
C SER A 406 -2.86 -12.39 -25.58
N GLN A 407 -1.96 -13.37 -25.53
CA GLN A 407 -0.56 -13.26 -25.95
C GLN A 407 -0.34 -13.81 -27.35
N ASN A 408 0.42 -13.10 -28.19
CA ASN A 408 0.95 -13.70 -29.41
C ASN A 408 2.15 -14.57 -29.05
N THR A 409 1.86 -15.85 -28.82
CA THR A 409 2.79 -16.91 -28.42
C THR A 409 4.11 -16.95 -29.20
N SER A 410 4.07 -16.61 -30.49
CA SER A 410 5.24 -16.56 -31.39
C SER A 410 6.27 -15.47 -31.08
N LEU A 411 6.05 -14.63 -30.06
CA LEU A 411 6.94 -13.56 -29.63
C LEU A 411 7.64 -13.84 -28.28
N TYR A 412 7.35 -14.95 -27.61
CA TYR A 412 8.01 -15.30 -26.35
C TYR A 412 9.36 -16.01 -26.59
N THR A 413 10.37 -15.64 -25.81
CA THR A 413 11.67 -16.32 -25.76
C THR A 413 11.84 -16.95 -24.38
N GLU A 414 12.16 -18.24 -24.32
CA GLU A 414 12.35 -18.91 -23.03
C GLU A 414 13.55 -18.31 -22.26
N GLY A 415 13.35 -18.10 -20.96
CA GLY A 415 14.28 -17.35 -20.11
C GLY A 415 14.08 -15.82 -20.13
N GLU A 416 13.19 -15.27 -20.98
CA GLU A 416 12.69 -13.90 -20.81
C GLU A 416 11.53 -13.84 -19.80
N GLN A 417 11.36 -12.67 -19.18
CA GLN A 417 10.50 -12.49 -18.02
C GLN A 417 8.98 -12.43 -18.36
N PHE A 418 8.26 -13.52 -18.07
CA PHE A 418 6.79 -13.76 -18.03
C PHE A 418 5.91 -13.03 -19.08
N PRO A 419 5.18 -13.77 -19.94
CA PRO A 419 4.17 -13.21 -20.83
C PRO A 419 2.90 -12.83 -20.04
N ALA A 420 2.81 -11.57 -19.56
CA ALA A 420 1.63 -11.05 -18.86
C ALA A 420 0.42 -10.92 -19.80
N CYS A 421 -0.81 -10.79 -19.26
CA CYS A 421 -1.96 -10.47 -20.10
C CYS A 421 -1.72 -9.16 -20.88
N ALA A 422 -2.23 -9.07 -22.11
CA ALA A 422 -2.33 -7.80 -22.82
C ALA A 422 -3.12 -6.79 -21.96
N TYR A 423 -2.60 -5.56 -21.81
CA TYR A 423 -3.13 -4.58 -20.83
C TYR A 423 -4.65 -4.47 -20.87
N PHE A 424 -5.28 -4.48 -19.70
CA PHE A 424 -6.72 -4.30 -19.61
C PHE A 424 -7.17 -3.01 -20.28
N GLN A 425 -8.06 -3.12 -21.28
CA GLN A 425 -8.71 -1.96 -21.88
C GLN A 425 -10.06 -1.76 -21.22
N ARG A 426 -10.29 -0.60 -20.59
CA ARG A 426 -11.57 -0.19 -19.98
C ARG A 426 -12.76 -0.29 -20.94
N GLU A 427 -12.49 -0.20 -22.24
CA GLU A 427 -13.44 -0.28 -23.34
C GLU A 427 -13.85 -1.73 -23.68
N TRP A 428 -13.22 -2.75 -23.06
CA TRP A 428 -13.67 -4.13 -23.13
C TRP A 428 -14.97 -4.34 -22.34
N ASN A 429 -15.86 -5.14 -22.92
CA ASN A 429 -16.95 -5.78 -22.16
C ASN A 429 -16.43 -7.07 -21.51
N ASP A 430 -17.16 -7.59 -20.54
CA ASP A 430 -16.81 -8.77 -19.75
C ASP A 430 -16.39 -9.97 -20.63
N SER A 431 -17.12 -10.25 -21.73
CA SER A 431 -16.77 -11.36 -22.64
C SER A 431 -15.56 -11.08 -23.54
N THR A 432 -15.10 -9.84 -23.66
CA THR A 432 -13.80 -9.52 -24.27
C THR A 432 -12.67 -9.66 -23.25
N ALA A 433 -12.89 -9.25 -21.99
CA ALA A 433 -11.92 -9.44 -20.91
C ALA A 433 -11.65 -10.93 -20.63
N GLU A 434 -12.70 -11.75 -20.56
CA GLU A 434 -12.62 -13.21 -20.41
C GLU A 434 -11.80 -13.86 -21.54
N LYS A 435 -11.98 -13.41 -22.79
CA LYS A 435 -11.19 -13.88 -23.95
C LYS A 435 -9.76 -13.37 -23.98
N MET A 436 -9.39 -12.46 -23.08
CA MET A 436 -8.04 -11.95 -22.87
C MET A 436 -7.44 -12.50 -21.57
N GLY A 437 -7.99 -13.58 -21.01
CA GLY A 437 -7.45 -14.25 -19.82
C GLY A 437 -7.76 -13.58 -18.48
N TYR A 438 -8.58 -12.51 -18.49
CA TYR A 438 -9.00 -11.81 -17.28
C TYR A 438 -10.28 -12.40 -16.69
N ARG A 439 -10.38 -12.46 -15.36
CA ARG A 439 -11.62 -12.77 -14.64
C ARG A 439 -11.84 -11.77 -13.51
N LYS A 440 -13.08 -11.60 -13.06
CA LYS A 440 -13.38 -10.88 -11.82
C LYS A 440 -13.14 -11.86 -10.66
N PRO A 441 -12.27 -11.54 -9.68
CA PRO A 441 -11.93 -12.49 -8.63
C PRO A 441 -13.09 -12.76 -7.67
N PHE A 442 -13.95 -11.78 -7.40
CA PHE A 442 -14.98 -11.88 -6.36
C PHE A 442 -16.41 -11.86 -6.89
N ALA A 443 -17.36 -12.31 -6.07
CA ALA A 443 -18.72 -12.65 -6.49
C ALA A 443 -19.64 -11.44 -6.80
N THR A 444 -19.26 -10.21 -6.44
CA THR A 444 -20.11 -9.02 -6.59
C THR A 444 -19.35 -7.79 -7.09
N PRO A 445 -20.01 -6.83 -7.76
CA PRO A 445 -19.40 -5.55 -8.12
C PRO A 445 -19.02 -4.67 -6.91
N TYR A 446 -19.53 -4.96 -5.71
CA TYR A 446 -19.08 -4.29 -4.48
C TYR A 446 -17.75 -4.88 -3.99
N ALA A 447 -17.57 -6.20 -4.13
CA ALA A 447 -16.33 -6.88 -3.80
C ALA A 447 -15.21 -6.46 -4.77
N ASN A 448 -15.50 -6.47 -6.08
CA ASN A 448 -14.57 -6.06 -7.13
C ASN A 448 -14.43 -4.52 -7.27
N ARG A 449 -14.96 -3.69 -6.34
CA ARG A 449 -14.84 -2.23 -6.47
C ARG A 449 -13.40 -1.79 -6.22
N ILE A 450 -12.91 -0.85 -7.02
CA ILE A 450 -11.69 -0.07 -6.73
C ILE A 450 -12.16 1.24 -6.08
N HIS A 451 -11.83 1.45 -4.80
CA HIS A 451 -12.33 2.59 -4.02
C HIS A 451 -11.36 2.97 -2.91
N GLY A 452 -11.10 4.28 -2.78
CA GLY A 452 -10.19 4.83 -1.78
C GLY A 452 -8.91 5.36 -2.41
N THR A 453 -7.87 5.52 -1.58
CA THR A 453 -6.51 5.84 -2.02
C THR A 453 -5.63 4.58 -2.09
N ASP A 454 -4.38 4.73 -2.52
CA ASP A 454 -3.33 3.71 -2.43
C ASP A 454 -2.60 3.73 -1.06
N ALA A 455 -3.16 4.44 -0.08
CA ALA A 455 -2.59 4.74 1.23
C ALA A 455 -1.28 5.57 1.26
N ASN A 456 -0.72 5.97 0.11
CA ASN A 456 0.47 6.85 0.07
C ASN A 456 0.14 8.33 0.33
N ALA A 457 -1.12 8.72 0.09
CA ALA A 457 -1.65 10.05 0.39
C ALA A 457 -3.15 9.97 0.70
N PHE A 458 -3.67 10.95 1.44
CA PHE A 458 -5.08 11.04 1.80
C PHE A 458 -5.66 12.44 1.57
N GLY A 459 -6.98 12.51 1.49
CA GLY A 459 -7.69 13.78 1.31
C GLY A 459 -7.75 14.62 2.59
N ARG A 460 -7.50 15.92 2.47
CA ARG A 460 -7.44 16.86 3.60
C ARG A 460 -8.65 17.80 3.72
N PRO A 461 -9.03 18.23 4.93
CA PRO A 461 -8.57 17.75 6.25
C PRO A 461 -9.22 16.42 6.67
N ILE A 462 -8.49 15.59 7.43
CA ILE A 462 -8.95 14.28 7.92
C ILE A 462 -9.97 14.47 9.05
N THR A 463 -11.24 14.56 8.64
CA THR A 463 -12.41 14.78 9.50
C THR A 463 -13.26 13.53 9.73
N SER A 464 -12.84 12.39 9.17
CA SER A 464 -13.54 11.11 9.23
C SER A 464 -12.75 10.10 10.04
N ASP A 465 -13.41 9.41 10.97
CA ASP A 465 -12.86 8.27 11.72
C ASP A 465 -12.61 7.03 10.84
N LYS A 466 -12.93 7.12 9.53
CA LYS A 466 -12.77 6.06 8.53
C LYS A 466 -12.22 6.57 7.21
N LEU A 467 -11.23 5.85 6.69
CA LEU A 467 -10.53 6.17 5.44
C LEU A 467 -10.60 4.98 4.48
N GLY A 468 -11.07 5.22 3.26
CA GLY A 468 -11.15 4.17 2.24
C GLY A 468 -9.80 3.97 1.56
N VAL A 469 -9.36 2.73 1.45
CA VAL A 469 -8.11 2.33 0.76
C VAL A 469 -8.35 1.11 -0.13
N PHE A 470 -7.69 1.09 -1.28
CA PHE A 470 -7.60 -0.10 -2.12
C PHE A 470 -6.22 -0.73 -1.96
N ILE A 471 -6.18 -1.89 -1.29
CA ILE A 471 -4.93 -2.61 -1.04
C ILE A 471 -4.74 -3.61 -2.20
N SER A 472 -3.82 -3.29 -3.11
CA SER A 472 -3.53 -4.08 -4.31
C SER A 472 -3.19 -5.54 -4.00
N ASP A 473 -2.47 -5.76 -2.91
CA ASP A 473 -1.78 -7.02 -2.62
C ASP A 473 -2.73 -8.10 -2.07
N ILE A 474 -3.88 -7.66 -1.54
CA ILE A 474 -5.03 -8.51 -1.21
C ILE A 474 -6.20 -8.30 -2.18
N TYR A 475 -6.00 -7.49 -3.23
CA TYR A 475 -6.98 -7.14 -4.26
C TYR A 475 -8.31 -6.56 -3.72
N ARG A 476 -8.34 -5.95 -2.53
CA ARG A 476 -9.58 -5.57 -1.82
C ARG A 476 -9.64 -4.08 -1.47
N SER A 477 -10.80 -3.46 -1.69
CA SER A 477 -11.12 -2.13 -1.13
C SER A 477 -11.70 -2.29 0.28
N VAL A 478 -10.97 -1.81 1.29
CA VAL A 478 -11.34 -1.84 2.72
C VAL A 478 -11.51 -0.42 3.27
N TYR A 479 -11.91 -0.30 4.53
CA TYR A 479 -11.79 0.95 5.28
C TYR A 479 -10.84 0.75 6.46
N LEU A 480 -9.90 1.67 6.63
CA LEU A 480 -9.17 1.81 7.89
C LEU A 480 -10.07 2.53 8.90
N GLU A 481 -9.91 2.23 10.19
CA GLU A 481 -10.63 2.87 11.30
C GLU A 481 -9.65 3.54 12.24
N TYR A 482 -10.02 4.72 12.72
CA TYR A 482 -9.25 5.48 13.71
C TYR A 482 -9.12 4.68 15.01
N VAL A 483 -7.91 4.64 15.56
CA VAL A 483 -7.55 3.94 16.80
C VAL A 483 -7.37 4.96 17.92
N GLU A 484 -6.42 5.88 17.76
CA GLU A 484 -5.99 6.85 18.77
C GLU A 484 -5.29 8.06 18.12
N ASP A 485 -5.20 9.17 18.86
CA ASP A 485 -4.34 10.31 18.51
C ASP A 485 -2.95 10.06 19.18
N GLU A 486 -1.86 10.32 18.46
CA GLU A 486 -0.47 10.08 18.87
C GLU A 486 0.36 11.38 18.88
N GLU A 487 1.46 11.42 19.65
CA GLU A 487 2.35 12.59 19.73
C GLU A 487 3.71 12.32 19.07
N TRP A 488 3.99 13.03 17.97
CA TRP A 488 5.27 12.99 17.28
C TRP A 488 5.97 14.34 17.40
N ASN A 489 6.80 14.49 18.45
CA ASN A 489 7.57 15.69 18.78
C ASN A 489 6.70 16.98 18.80
N GLY A 490 5.54 16.93 19.46
CA GLY A 490 4.58 18.05 19.52
C GLY A 490 3.60 18.13 18.34
N VAL A 491 3.86 17.45 17.22
CA VAL A 491 2.85 17.26 16.15
C VAL A 491 1.87 16.17 16.60
N THR A 492 0.58 16.49 16.67
CA THR A 492 -0.48 15.49 16.92
C THR A 492 -0.82 14.77 15.62
N THR A 493 -0.70 13.45 15.61
CA THR A 493 -1.05 12.59 14.47
C THR A 493 -2.22 11.68 14.85
N ARG A 494 -2.84 11.05 13.85
CA ARG A 494 -3.97 10.13 14.00
C ARG A 494 -3.61 8.75 13.49
N ARG A 495 -3.67 7.75 14.37
CA ARG A 495 -3.47 6.35 14.01
C ARG A 495 -4.74 5.76 13.41
N PHE A 496 -4.58 5.09 12.27
CA PHE A 496 -5.62 4.28 11.64
C PHE A 496 -5.13 2.84 11.43
N GLY A 497 -5.96 1.87 11.81
CA GLY A 497 -5.69 0.43 11.69
C GLY A 497 -6.68 -0.27 10.74
N ILE A 498 -6.38 -1.52 10.40
CA ILE A 498 -7.28 -2.37 9.60
C ILE A 498 -8.46 -2.83 10.46
N GLN A 499 -9.69 -2.64 9.97
CA GLN A 499 -10.90 -3.05 10.68
C GLN A 499 -10.97 -4.59 10.81
N SER A 500 -10.90 -5.13 12.04
CA SER A 500 -10.85 -6.58 12.29
C SER A 500 -11.96 -7.35 11.57
N LYS A 501 -13.15 -6.75 11.48
CA LYS A 501 -14.32 -7.33 10.80
C LYS A 501 -14.14 -7.56 9.29
N ASP A 502 -13.22 -6.86 8.63
CA ASP A 502 -12.94 -7.13 7.21
C ASP A 502 -12.23 -8.49 7.06
N MET A 503 -11.56 -8.98 8.11
CA MET A 503 -10.91 -10.30 8.19
C MET A 503 -11.80 -11.40 8.83
N ASP A 504 -13.01 -11.08 9.31
CA ASP A 504 -13.94 -12.06 9.88
C ASP A 504 -14.42 -13.07 8.82
N ASN A 505 -14.66 -14.32 9.26
CA ASN A 505 -15.33 -15.29 8.39
C ASN A 505 -16.79 -14.91 8.11
N SER A 506 -17.34 -15.48 7.04
CA SER A 506 -18.70 -15.21 6.53
C SER A 506 -19.86 -15.70 7.40
N THR A 507 -19.60 -16.43 8.50
CA THR A 507 -20.63 -16.74 9.52
C THR A 507 -20.81 -15.56 10.47
N ASP A 508 -19.70 -14.98 10.93
CA ASP A 508 -19.70 -13.87 11.91
C ASP A 508 -19.91 -12.51 11.22
N ASN A 509 -19.30 -12.31 10.04
CA ASN A 509 -19.60 -11.20 9.14
C ASN A 509 -20.12 -11.70 7.78
N PRO A 510 -21.45 -11.89 7.60
CA PRO A 510 -22.05 -12.32 6.34
C PRO A 510 -21.74 -11.44 5.11
N ALA A 511 -21.26 -10.20 5.29
CA ALA A 511 -20.81 -9.39 4.17
C ALA A 511 -19.51 -9.93 3.54
N ASN A 512 -18.69 -10.70 4.25
CA ASN A 512 -17.44 -11.26 3.73
C ASN A 512 -17.63 -12.51 2.85
N ALA A 513 -18.85 -13.04 2.75
CA ALA A 513 -19.18 -14.15 1.84
C ALA A 513 -18.88 -13.83 0.36
N GLN A 514 -18.92 -12.55 -0.03
CA GLN A 514 -18.59 -12.11 -1.39
C GLN A 514 -17.10 -12.20 -1.75
N PHE A 515 -16.23 -12.21 -0.74
CA PHE A 515 -14.78 -12.42 -0.84
C PHE A 515 -14.38 -13.89 -0.62
N TYR A 516 -15.37 -14.80 -0.59
CA TYR A 516 -15.18 -16.24 -0.32
C TYR A 516 -14.49 -16.56 1.02
N ALA A 517 -14.70 -15.72 2.05
CA ALA A 517 -14.25 -15.94 3.42
C ALA A 517 -15.06 -17.05 4.12
N PHE A 518 -15.01 -18.27 3.59
CA PHE A 518 -15.68 -19.46 4.14
C PHE A 518 -14.80 -20.27 5.10
N GLY A 519 -13.51 -19.93 5.18
CA GLY A 519 -12.55 -20.51 6.14
C GLY A 519 -12.62 -19.85 7.53
N PRO A 520 -11.63 -20.09 8.40
CA PRO A 520 -11.51 -19.43 9.70
C PRO A 520 -11.32 -17.90 9.59
N SER A 521 -11.71 -17.15 10.63
CA SER A 521 -11.43 -15.70 10.72
C SER A 521 -9.92 -15.42 10.77
N GLY A 522 -9.53 -14.24 10.29
CA GLY A 522 -8.13 -13.81 10.17
C GLY A 522 -7.50 -14.08 8.80
N LEU A 523 -8.28 -14.56 7.81
CA LEU A 523 -7.81 -14.95 6.48
C LEU A 523 -8.62 -14.24 5.37
N GLU A 524 -7.92 -13.46 4.54
CA GLU A 524 -8.42 -12.99 3.24
C GLU A 524 -8.10 -14.04 2.16
N ASN A 525 -9.08 -14.44 1.35
CA ASN A 525 -8.94 -15.51 0.37
C ASN A 525 -8.59 -14.95 -1.02
N THR A 526 -7.30 -14.92 -1.37
CA THR A 526 -6.84 -14.40 -2.67
C THR A 526 -6.81 -15.46 -3.77
N THR A 527 -7.23 -16.71 -3.50
CA THR A 527 -7.20 -17.84 -4.45
C THR A 527 -7.84 -17.55 -5.80
N ALA A 528 -8.95 -16.82 -5.83
CA ALA A 528 -9.64 -16.44 -7.07
C ALA A 528 -8.95 -15.29 -7.83
N ALA A 529 -8.08 -14.53 -7.16
CA ALA A 529 -7.26 -13.48 -7.76
C ALA A 529 -5.94 -14.02 -8.33
N THR A 530 -5.30 -14.98 -7.64
CA THR A 530 -3.99 -15.54 -7.97
C THR A 530 -4.04 -16.84 -8.78
N GLY A 531 -5.16 -17.57 -8.76
CA GLY A 531 -5.31 -18.89 -9.38
C GLY A 531 -4.73 -20.06 -8.58
N VAL A 532 -4.16 -19.81 -7.40
CA VAL A 532 -3.49 -20.79 -6.52
C VAL A 532 -3.89 -20.56 -5.06
N PRO A 533 -3.87 -21.57 -4.16
CA PRO A 533 -4.60 -21.52 -2.89
C PRO A 533 -3.86 -20.71 -1.81
N VAL A 534 -3.84 -19.39 -2.01
CA VAL A 534 -3.16 -18.39 -1.19
C VAL A 534 -4.17 -17.64 -0.34
N PHE A 535 -3.81 -17.44 0.92
CA PHE A 535 -4.58 -16.73 1.92
C PHE A 535 -3.68 -15.71 2.61
N VAL A 536 -4.15 -14.46 2.76
CA VAL A 536 -3.39 -13.39 3.42
C VAL A 536 -3.94 -13.16 4.82
N SER A 537 -3.06 -12.94 5.78
CA SER A 537 -3.41 -12.62 7.18
C SER A 537 -2.52 -11.51 7.72
N LEU A 538 -2.79 -11.04 8.93
CA LEU A 538 -1.76 -10.38 9.73
C LEU A 538 -0.70 -11.42 10.17
N PRO A 539 0.54 -11.01 10.50
CA PRO A 539 1.59 -11.90 10.97
C PRO A 539 1.21 -12.71 12.21
N HIS A 540 1.75 -13.93 12.27
CA HIS A 540 1.41 -14.99 13.23
C HIS A 540 -0.08 -15.35 13.35
N PHE A 541 -0.93 -14.91 12.40
CA PHE A 541 -2.40 -14.92 12.51
C PHE A 541 -2.94 -14.03 13.64
N LEU A 542 -2.38 -12.83 13.83
CA LEU A 542 -2.98 -11.82 14.71
C LEU A 542 -4.45 -11.57 14.36
N HIS A 543 -5.30 -11.53 15.39
CA HIS A 543 -6.78 -11.49 15.32
C HIS A 543 -7.46 -12.64 14.56
N GLY A 544 -6.74 -13.71 14.21
CA GLY A 544 -7.31 -14.91 13.61
C GLY A 544 -7.92 -15.89 14.61
N ASP A 545 -8.63 -16.90 14.09
CA ASP A 545 -9.15 -18.02 14.89
C ASP A 545 -8.00 -18.80 15.55
N ASP A 546 -8.13 -19.07 16.86
CA ASP A 546 -7.15 -19.82 17.69
C ASP A 546 -6.64 -21.10 17.00
N ARG A 547 -7.45 -21.76 16.17
CA ARG A 547 -7.07 -22.98 15.46
C ARG A 547 -5.91 -22.78 14.48
N LEU A 548 -5.75 -21.58 13.90
CA LEU A 548 -4.65 -21.26 12.98
C LEU A 548 -3.31 -21.27 13.72
N VAL A 549 -3.26 -20.60 14.87
CA VAL A 549 -2.12 -20.60 15.79
C VAL A 549 -1.92 -21.99 16.41
N ALA A 550 -3.00 -22.71 16.71
CA ALA A 550 -2.94 -24.07 17.26
C ALA A 550 -2.59 -25.15 16.21
N ALA A 551 -2.63 -24.86 14.92
CA ALA A 551 -2.27 -25.80 13.84
C ALA A 551 -0.76 -26.01 13.70
N VAL A 552 0.07 -25.07 14.18
CA VAL A 552 1.54 -25.07 14.01
C VAL A 552 2.25 -24.63 15.30
N GLU A 553 3.44 -25.13 15.59
CA GLU A 553 4.28 -24.65 16.71
C GLU A 553 5.23 -23.55 16.22
N GLY A 554 5.46 -22.52 17.05
CA GLY A 554 6.43 -21.45 16.76
C GLY A 554 5.81 -20.08 16.41
N LEU A 555 4.48 -19.95 16.39
CA LEU A 555 3.81 -18.65 16.22
C LEU A 555 3.54 -17.96 17.57
N ASN A 556 3.61 -16.63 17.59
CA ASN A 556 3.35 -15.79 18.75
C ASN A 556 2.69 -14.46 18.32
N PRO A 557 1.35 -14.41 18.22
CA PRO A 557 0.64 -13.17 17.93
C PRO A 557 0.93 -12.08 18.97
N ASN A 558 1.09 -10.84 18.51
CA ASN A 558 1.37 -9.66 19.33
C ASN A 558 0.94 -8.41 18.56
N GLU A 559 0.11 -7.56 19.15
CA GLU A 559 -0.48 -6.39 18.48
C GLU A 559 0.60 -5.38 18.09
N ALA A 560 1.50 -4.98 19.00
CA ALA A 560 2.53 -3.98 18.72
C ALA A 560 3.51 -4.40 17.59
N GLU A 561 3.83 -5.69 17.51
CA GLU A 561 4.78 -6.25 16.54
C GLU A 561 4.13 -6.60 15.19
N HIS A 562 2.81 -6.85 15.15
CA HIS A 562 2.15 -7.48 13.99
C HIS A 562 0.87 -6.78 13.50
N GLU A 563 0.36 -5.76 14.18
CA GLU A 563 -0.71 -4.92 13.64
C GLU A 563 -0.23 -4.10 12.44
N SER A 564 -1.10 -3.88 11.45
CA SER A 564 -0.89 -2.91 10.38
C SER A 564 -1.53 -1.58 10.73
N ASN A 565 -0.74 -0.51 10.79
CA ASN A 565 -1.20 0.83 11.14
C ASN A 565 -0.55 1.92 10.27
N LEU A 566 -1.17 3.10 10.27
CA LEU A 566 -0.59 4.31 9.70
C LEU A 566 -1.01 5.56 10.49
N ASP A 567 -0.07 6.49 10.64
CA ASP A 567 -0.20 7.67 11.48
C ASP A 567 -0.10 8.93 10.60
N MET A 568 -1.09 9.83 10.67
CA MET A 568 -1.17 11.01 9.79
C MET A 568 -1.47 12.30 10.54
N GLU A 569 -0.89 13.42 10.10
CA GLU A 569 -1.27 14.75 10.58
C GLU A 569 -2.64 15.15 9.95
N PRO A 570 -3.66 15.51 10.78
CA PRO A 570 -5.04 15.65 10.32
C PRO A 570 -5.34 16.87 9.44
N GLN A 571 -4.61 17.98 9.54
CA GLN A 571 -4.89 19.20 8.77
C GLN A 571 -4.36 19.12 7.33
N THR A 572 -3.20 18.51 7.13
CA THR A 572 -2.49 18.33 5.86
C THR A 572 -2.86 17.02 5.16
N GLY A 573 -3.18 15.97 5.91
CA GLY A 573 -3.25 14.60 5.38
C GLY A 573 -1.88 13.96 5.11
N LEU A 574 -0.80 14.54 5.66
CA LEU A 574 0.55 14.01 5.56
C LEU A 574 0.69 12.71 6.37
N LEU A 575 1.26 11.69 5.74
CA LEU A 575 1.60 10.41 6.35
C LEU A 575 2.97 10.49 7.03
N THR A 576 3.02 10.40 8.35
CA THR A 576 4.25 10.60 9.15
C THR A 576 4.94 9.29 9.51
N GLN A 577 4.16 8.22 9.68
CA GLN A 577 4.63 6.85 9.92
C GLN A 577 3.64 5.84 9.32
N ALA A 578 4.14 4.72 8.83
CA ALA A 578 3.31 3.59 8.41
C ALA A 578 4.01 2.25 8.70
N HIS A 579 3.24 1.25 9.11
CA HIS A 579 3.62 -0.17 9.12
C HIS A 579 2.55 -0.99 8.42
N LYS A 580 2.85 -1.47 7.22
CA LYS A 580 1.99 -2.38 6.45
C LYS A 580 2.54 -3.80 6.59
N ARG A 581 1.87 -4.60 7.43
CA ARG A 581 2.31 -5.92 7.88
C ARG A 581 1.37 -7.02 7.39
N LEU A 582 1.81 -7.80 6.40
CA LEU A 582 1.00 -8.84 5.76
C LEU A 582 1.75 -10.17 5.70
N GLN A 583 1.06 -11.26 6.04
CA GLN A 583 1.54 -12.63 6.01
C GLN A 583 0.89 -13.41 4.88
N VAL A 584 1.72 -14.11 4.11
CA VAL A 584 1.29 -15.03 3.04
C VAL A 584 1.17 -16.44 3.62
N ASN A 585 0.07 -17.12 3.30
CA ASN A 585 -0.21 -18.48 3.74
C ASN A 585 -0.65 -19.35 2.56
N TYR A 586 -0.23 -20.61 2.52
CA TYR A 586 -0.67 -21.60 1.55
C TYR A 586 -1.60 -22.63 2.21
N GLN A 587 -2.78 -22.86 1.65
CA GLN A 587 -3.66 -23.95 2.12
C GLN A 587 -3.08 -25.30 1.65
N MET A 588 -2.65 -26.13 2.59
CA MET A 588 -2.10 -27.46 2.34
C MET A 588 -3.03 -28.52 2.92
N VAL A 589 -3.39 -29.51 2.11
CA VAL A 589 -4.35 -30.59 2.45
C VAL A 589 -3.73 -31.97 2.25
N ASP A 590 -4.37 -33.00 2.81
CA ASP A 590 -3.99 -34.40 2.61
C ASP A 590 -3.88 -34.77 1.10
N LYS A 591 -2.80 -35.47 0.73
CA LYS A 591 -2.55 -35.94 -0.63
C LYS A 591 -2.04 -37.38 -0.62
N THR A 592 -2.69 -38.27 -1.36
CA THR A 592 -2.17 -39.62 -1.65
C THR A 592 -1.79 -39.70 -3.12
N PHE A 593 -0.61 -40.21 -3.44
CA PHE A 593 -0.17 -40.40 -4.83
C PHE A 593 -0.38 -41.84 -5.31
N PRO A 594 -0.67 -42.06 -6.61
CA PRO A 594 -0.85 -43.38 -7.17
C PRO A 594 0.43 -44.23 -7.04
N THR A 595 0.25 -45.53 -6.82
CA THR A 595 1.33 -46.53 -6.69
C THR A 595 1.12 -47.72 -7.61
N THR A 596 2.21 -48.21 -8.22
CA THR A 596 2.21 -49.45 -9.00
C THR A 596 2.41 -50.69 -8.11
N LYS A 597 2.21 -51.89 -8.67
CA LYS A 597 2.33 -53.16 -7.94
C LYS A 597 3.82 -53.43 -7.62
N PRO A 598 4.20 -53.90 -6.42
CA PRO A 598 5.59 -54.25 -6.11
C PRO A 598 6.19 -55.25 -7.11
N ASP A 599 5.40 -56.25 -7.52
CA ASP A 599 5.76 -57.25 -8.52
C ASP A 599 6.22 -56.62 -9.84
N THR A 600 5.60 -55.52 -10.30
CA THR A 600 5.96 -54.80 -11.52
C THR A 600 7.35 -54.16 -11.40
N ILE A 601 7.72 -53.68 -10.20
CA ILE A 601 9.06 -53.13 -9.91
C ILE A 601 10.11 -54.26 -9.97
N ASP A 602 9.83 -55.42 -9.36
CA ASP A 602 10.73 -56.57 -9.36
C ASP A 602 10.91 -57.16 -10.77
N LEU A 603 9.87 -57.12 -11.61
CA LEU A 603 9.97 -57.44 -13.03
C LEU A 603 10.86 -56.43 -13.79
N ALA A 604 10.70 -55.12 -13.54
CA ALA A 604 11.54 -54.07 -14.13
C ALA A 604 13.03 -54.23 -13.74
N HIS A 605 13.32 -54.45 -12.45
CA HIS A 605 14.65 -54.83 -11.97
C HIS A 605 15.16 -56.11 -12.66
N SER A 606 14.30 -57.12 -12.87
CA SER A 606 14.69 -58.34 -13.57
C SER A 606 15.08 -58.07 -15.04
N VAL A 607 14.37 -57.18 -15.75
CA VAL A 607 14.70 -56.80 -17.12
C VAL A 607 16.10 -56.17 -17.21
N CYS A 608 16.41 -55.17 -16.37
CA CYS A 608 17.74 -54.54 -16.35
C CYS A 608 18.86 -55.57 -16.04
N ASN A 609 18.64 -56.48 -15.10
CA ASN A 609 19.58 -57.55 -14.77
C ASN A 609 19.75 -58.56 -15.93
N ASN A 610 18.67 -58.94 -16.62
CA ASN A 610 18.73 -59.84 -17.77
C ASN A 610 19.46 -59.18 -18.96
N ILE A 611 19.24 -57.88 -19.22
CA ILE A 611 19.95 -57.13 -20.27
C ILE A 611 21.45 -57.04 -19.96
N SER A 612 21.82 -56.69 -18.73
CA SER A 612 23.22 -56.66 -18.28
C SER A 612 23.89 -58.03 -18.46
N LEU A 613 23.19 -59.11 -18.13
CA LEU A 613 23.67 -60.48 -18.33
C LEU A 613 23.81 -60.83 -19.83
N ILE A 614 22.83 -60.49 -20.68
CA ILE A 614 22.89 -60.68 -22.14
C ILE A 614 24.16 -60.04 -22.71
N ILE A 615 24.45 -58.79 -22.35
CA ILE A 615 25.58 -58.03 -22.88
C ILE A 615 26.91 -58.62 -22.37
N SER A 616 27.03 -58.94 -21.07
CA SER A 616 28.22 -59.59 -20.53
C SER A 616 28.55 -60.95 -21.18
N LEU A 617 27.54 -61.68 -21.67
CA LEU A 617 27.71 -62.94 -22.40
C LEU A 617 28.14 -62.74 -23.87
N ILE A 618 27.88 -61.56 -24.45
CA ILE A 618 28.32 -61.16 -25.79
C ILE A 618 29.76 -60.64 -25.72
N ASP A 619 30.06 -59.73 -24.80
CA ASP A 619 31.40 -59.13 -24.64
C ASP A 619 32.47 -60.16 -24.22
N ALA A 620 32.06 -61.27 -23.58
CA ALA A 620 32.92 -62.41 -23.28
C ALA A 620 33.36 -63.23 -24.52
N GLN A 621 32.78 -62.99 -25.70
CA GLN A 621 33.11 -63.74 -26.92
C GLN A 621 34.28 -63.09 -27.70
N PRO A 622 35.29 -63.87 -28.12
CA PRO A 622 36.46 -63.32 -28.80
C PRO A 622 36.10 -62.72 -30.16
N ASN A 623 36.47 -61.45 -30.37
CA ASN A 623 36.18 -60.66 -31.57
C ASN A 623 34.68 -60.49 -31.90
N ALA A 624 33.78 -60.66 -30.94
CA ALA A 624 32.38 -60.27 -31.14
C ALA A 624 32.24 -58.76 -31.34
N THR A 625 31.15 -58.37 -31.99
CA THR A 625 30.82 -56.97 -32.28
C THR A 625 30.56 -56.22 -30.97
N GLN A 626 31.49 -55.35 -30.55
CA GLN A 626 31.26 -54.46 -29.40
C GLN A 626 30.01 -53.61 -29.64
N ILE A 627 28.98 -53.84 -28.82
CA ILE A 627 27.75 -53.08 -28.88
C ILE A 627 27.99 -51.79 -28.08
N PRO A 628 27.85 -50.60 -28.67
CA PRO A 628 27.97 -49.35 -27.91
C PRO A 628 26.82 -49.29 -26.89
N LEU A 629 27.15 -49.57 -25.64
CA LEU A 629 26.25 -49.54 -24.50
C LEU A 629 25.67 -48.12 -24.33
N PRO A 630 24.33 -47.95 -24.33
CA PRO A 630 23.75 -47.34 -23.15
C PRO A 630 24.08 -48.25 -21.96
N ASP A 631 24.73 -47.72 -20.93
CA ASP A 631 24.80 -48.43 -19.65
C ASP A 631 23.37 -48.84 -19.22
N CYS A 632 23.24 -49.82 -18.31
CA CYS A 632 21.96 -50.02 -17.61
C CYS A 632 21.57 -48.82 -16.69
N ASN A 633 22.30 -47.71 -16.80
CA ASN A 633 21.82 -46.34 -16.69
C ASN A 633 20.69 -45.98 -17.69
N LEU A 634 19.74 -46.89 -17.91
CA LEU A 634 18.33 -46.57 -18.17
C LEU A 634 17.74 -45.97 -16.89
N THR A 635 18.34 -44.89 -16.39
CA THR A 635 17.99 -44.24 -15.12
C THR A 635 16.53 -43.82 -15.14
N MET A 636 16.07 -43.27 -16.26
CA MET A 636 14.66 -42.89 -16.43
C MET A 636 13.70 -44.09 -16.33
N PHE A 637 14.11 -45.31 -16.72
CA PHE A 637 13.28 -46.51 -16.52
C PHE A 637 13.31 -46.94 -15.06
N ASN A 638 14.50 -47.18 -14.49
CA ASN A 638 14.59 -47.74 -13.13
C ASN A 638 14.12 -46.75 -12.05
N THR A 639 14.49 -45.47 -12.14
CA THR A 639 14.08 -44.43 -11.19
C THR A 639 12.57 -44.16 -11.26
N LEU A 640 11.98 -44.09 -12.47
CA LEU A 640 10.54 -43.86 -12.61
C LEU A 640 9.72 -45.03 -12.06
N PHE A 641 10.06 -46.28 -12.41
CA PHE A 641 9.37 -47.44 -11.85
C PHE A 641 9.58 -47.58 -10.33
N THR A 642 10.78 -47.30 -9.81
CA THR A 642 11.05 -47.27 -8.35
C THR A 642 10.20 -46.20 -7.66
N CYS A 643 10.07 -45.02 -8.26
CA CYS A 643 9.31 -43.91 -7.69
C CYS A 643 7.78 -44.09 -7.82
N PHE A 644 7.29 -44.69 -8.91
CA PHE A 644 5.92 -45.16 -9.02
C PHE A 644 5.61 -46.26 -7.99
N GLY A 645 6.58 -47.11 -7.68
CA GLY A 645 6.50 -48.10 -6.61
C GLY A 645 6.54 -47.53 -5.19
N ALA A 646 7.22 -46.40 -4.99
CA ALA A 646 7.33 -45.75 -3.69
C ALA A 646 5.95 -45.23 -3.21
N PRO A 647 5.48 -45.62 -2.01
CA PRO A 647 4.31 -44.99 -1.41
C PRO A 647 4.65 -43.56 -1.02
N VAL A 648 3.91 -42.60 -1.58
CA VAL A 648 4.01 -41.17 -1.24
C VAL A 648 2.63 -40.72 -0.80
N GLU A 649 2.57 -40.25 0.43
CA GLU A 649 1.38 -39.72 1.06
C GLU A 649 1.83 -38.51 1.89
N TRP A 650 1.15 -37.39 1.71
CA TRP A 650 1.30 -36.20 2.54
C TRP A 650 0.06 -36.15 3.42
N LYS A 651 0.22 -36.43 4.71
CA LYS A 651 -0.82 -36.18 5.72
C LYS A 651 -0.53 -34.88 6.42
N MET A 652 -1.48 -33.96 6.42
CA MET A 652 -1.40 -32.68 7.13
C MET A 652 -1.96 -32.84 8.55
N TYR A 653 -1.53 -31.97 9.47
CA TYR A 653 -2.10 -31.94 10.81
C TYR A 653 -3.61 -31.65 10.73
N ASN A 654 -4.44 -32.52 11.30
CA ASN A 654 -5.91 -32.52 11.15
C ASN A 654 -6.46 -32.58 9.70
N GLY A 655 -5.65 -32.95 8.71
CA GLY A 655 -6.05 -33.08 7.30
C GLY A 655 -5.94 -31.78 6.47
N GLU A 656 -5.77 -30.63 7.12
CA GLU A 656 -5.62 -29.32 6.49
C GLU A 656 -4.79 -28.37 7.39
N VAL A 657 -3.84 -27.66 6.80
CA VAL A 657 -3.10 -26.57 7.45
C VAL A 657 -3.02 -25.38 6.50
N PHE A 658 -3.47 -24.21 6.96
CA PHE A 658 -3.11 -22.93 6.37
C PHE A 658 -1.66 -22.63 6.77
N PHE A 659 -0.72 -23.07 5.94
CA PHE A 659 0.70 -23.05 6.27
C PHE A 659 1.25 -21.64 6.08
N PRO A 660 1.71 -20.95 7.14
CA PRO A 660 2.26 -19.61 7.01
C PRO A 660 3.62 -19.70 6.31
N TYR A 661 3.77 -18.99 5.20
CA TYR A 661 4.98 -18.99 4.38
C TYR A 661 6.02 -18.02 4.96
N GLY A 662 5.57 -16.80 5.19
CA GLY A 662 6.34 -15.68 5.69
C GLY A 662 5.51 -14.40 5.68
N TRP A 663 6.06 -13.32 6.22
CA TRP A 663 5.43 -12.02 6.27
C TRP A 663 6.40 -10.89 5.94
N ALA A 664 5.84 -9.79 5.45
CA ALA A 664 6.56 -8.55 5.17
C ALA A 664 6.09 -7.43 6.11
N ASP A 665 7.01 -6.55 6.49
CA ASP A 665 6.78 -5.26 7.13
C ASP A 665 7.31 -4.18 6.19
N GLU A 666 6.40 -3.59 5.40
CA GLU A 666 6.64 -2.43 4.55
C GLU A 666 6.40 -1.18 5.41
N HIS A 667 7.48 -0.48 5.79
CA HIS A 667 7.39 0.61 6.75
C HIS A 667 8.25 1.82 6.40
N PHE A 668 7.84 2.98 6.90
CA PHE A 668 8.70 4.16 7.00
C PHE A 668 8.27 5.02 8.19
N LYS A 669 9.16 5.89 8.64
CA LYS A 669 8.87 7.00 9.56
C LYS A 669 9.63 8.23 9.08
N LEU A 670 9.01 9.40 9.12
CA LEU A 670 9.71 10.66 8.89
C LEU A 670 10.75 10.91 10.01
N PRO A 671 11.94 11.47 9.69
CA PRO A 671 12.93 11.86 10.69
C PRO A 671 12.36 12.84 11.71
N ASP A 672 12.76 12.72 12.98
CA ASP A 672 12.25 13.58 14.05
C ASP A 672 12.62 15.08 13.88
N SER A 673 13.57 15.42 12.99
CA SER A 673 13.84 16.80 12.54
C SER A 673 12.69 17.42 11.76
N ASP A 674 11.96 16.62 11.00
CA ASP A 674 10.97 17.08 10.05
C ASP A 674 9.68 17.46 10.79
N ALA A 675 9.48 16.91 12.00
CA ALA A 675 8.43 17.28 12.92
C ALA A 675 8.55 18.74 13.41
N ASP A 676 9.78 19.23 13.67
CA ASP A 676 10.01 20.64 14.06
C ASP A 676 9.57 21.59 12.91
N ASP A 677 9.99 21.30 11.67
CA ASP A 677 9.63 22.10 10.49
C ASP A 677 8.12 22.05 10.19
N ILE A 678 7.46 20.90 10.39
CA ILE A 678 6.00 20.73 10.26
C ILE A 678 5.27 21.49 11.37
N HIS A 679 5.73 21.38 12.62
CA HIS A 679 5.16 22.07 13.77
C HIS A 679 5.18 23.59 13.56
N ASP A 680 6.35 24.15 13.23
CA ASP A 680 6.50 25.58 13.03
C ASP A 680 5.75 26.07 11.78
N SER A 681 5.61 25.24 10.75
CA SER A 681 4.80 25.60 9.56
C SER A 681 3.29 25.63 9.82
N LEU A 682 2.78 24.70 10.63
CA LEU A 682 1.33 24.59 10.90
C LEU A 682 0.89 25.47 12.09
N PHE A 683 1.52 25.30 13.25
CA PHE A 683 1.03 25.90 14.49
C PHE A 683 1.42 27.38 14.66
N MET A 684 2.44 27.89 13.96
CA MET A 684 2.80 29.31 14.01
C MET A 684 1.63 30.20 13.58
N ILE A 685 0.85 29.81 12.57
CA ILE A 685 -0.22 30.65 12.04
C ILE A 685 -1.42 30.68 13.01
N ASP A 686 -1.75 29.55 13.64
CA ASP A 686 -2.77 29.48 14.68
C ASP A 686 -2.34 30.21 15.96
N GLU A 687 -1.08 30.05 16.43
CA GLU A 687 -0.58 30.77 17.61
C GLU A 687 -0.56 32.29 17.37
N VAL A 688 -0.12 32.75 16.19
CA VAL A 688 -0.21 34.17 15.81
C VAL A 688 -1.67 34.62 15.72
N GLY A 689 -2.58 33.77 15.26
CA GLY A 689 -4.02 34.01 15.29
C GLY A 689 -4.56 34.25 16.69
N GLU A 690 -4.29 33.33 17.62
CA GLU A 690 -4.69 33.43 19.03
C GLU A 690 -4.06 34.65 19.72
N GLN A 691 -2.76 34.91 19.52
CA GLN A 691 -2.08 36.08 20.08
C GLN A 691 -2.71 37.39 19.55
N VAL A 692 -2.99 37.49 18.25
CA VAL A 692 -3.65 38.67 17.65
C VAL A 692 -5.08 38.84 18.20
N GLN A 693 -5.83 37.75 18.37
CA GLN A 693 -7.15 37.78 19.00
C GLN A 693 -7.08 38.26 20.45
N PHE A 694 -6.20 37.65 21.26
CA PHE A 694 -6.00 37.98 22.68
C PHE A 694 -5.62 39.44 22.87
N TRP A 695 -4.58 39.93 22.21
CA TRP A 695 -4.13 41.31 22.35
C TRP A 695 -5.16 42.33 21.83
N SER A 696 -5.92 41.97 20.80
CA SER A 696 -7.02 42.81 20.30
C SER A 696 -8.20 42.89 21.28
N LEU A 697 -8.54 41.79 21.97
CA LEU A 697 -9.54 41.77 23.03
C LEU A 697 -9.08 42.56 24.28
N VAL A 698 -7.82 42.41 24.68
CA VAL A 698 -7.20 43.20 25.77
C VAL A 698 -7.24 44.70 25.44
N ALA A 699 -6.85 45.09 24.22
CA ALA A 699 -6.92 46.47 23.75
C ALA A 699 -8.35 47.02 23.75
N ALA A 700 -9.33 46.25 23.25
CA ALA A 700 -10.74 46.62 23.29
C ALA A 700 -11.25 46.79 24.74
N GLY A 701 -10.86 45.91 25.66
CA GLY A 701 -11.20 46.00 27.09
C GLY A 701 -10.64 47.27 27.76
N ILE A 702 -9.38 47.61 27.49
CA ILE A 702 -8.76 48.85 27.98
C ILE A 702 -9.51 50.08 27.43
N LEU A 703 -9.83 50.10 26.13
CA LEU A 703 -10.59 51.18 25.49
C LEU A 703 -12.01 51.30 26.06
N PHE A 704 -12.67 50.18 26.37
CA PHE A 704 -13.98 50.15 27.05
C PHE A 704 -13.91 50.76 28.45
N VAL A 705 -12.90 50.41 29.26
CA VAL A 705 -12.67 51.02 30.59
C VAL A 705 -12.40 52.52 30.47
N ILE A 706 -11.67 52.96 29.45
CA ILE A 706 -11.45 54.38 29.15
C ILE A 706 -12.77 55.09 28.82
N ILE A 707 -13.64 54.48 27.99
CA ILE A 707 -14.97 55.03 27.67
C ILE A 707 -15.82 55.16 28.94
N LEU A 708 -15.88 54.13 29.78
CA LEU A 708 -16.59 54.16 31.06
C LEU A 708 -16.05 55.26 31.99
N ALA A 709 -14.73 55.39 32.12
CA ALA A 709 -14.10 56.43 32.94
C ALA A 709 -14.39 57.84 32.41
N MET A 710 -14.39 58.04 31.09
CA MET A 710 -14.77 59.31 30.46
C MET A 710 -16.25 59.63 30.68
N LEU A 711 -17.16 58.67 30.47
CA LEU A 711 -18.59 58.84 30.70
C LEU A 711 -18.91 59.16 32.17
N PHE A 712 -18.30 58.45 33.12
CA PHE A 712 -18.44 58.70 34.55
C PHE A 712 -17.94 60.11 34.92
N ARG A 713 -16.79 60.53 34.37
CA ARG A 713 -16.27 61.89 34.53
C ARG A 713 -17.18 62.95 33.90
N GLY A 714 -17.83 62.64 32.77
CA GLY A 714 -18.86 63.46 32.15
C GLY A 714 -20.12 63.62 33.00
N HIS A 715 -20.52 62.56 33.71
CA HIS A 715 -21.63 62.59 34.66
C HIS A 715 -21.30 63.43 35.91
N LEU A 716 -20.07 63.32 36.45
CA LEU A 716 -19.59 64.20 37.52
C LEU A 716 -19.53 65.68 37.06
N ASP A 717 -19.01 65.94 35.85
CA ASP A 717 -19.01 67.26 35.18
C ASP A 717 -20.43 67.85 35.01
N MET A 718 -21.48 67.02 35.03
CA MET A 718 -22.89 67.42 34.94
C MET A 718 -23.49 67.69 36.32
N LEU A 719 -23.26 66.79 37.29
CA LEU A 719 -23.70 66.95 38.69
C LEU A 719 -23.12 68.23 39.32
N ALA A 720 -21.83 68.52 39.10
CA ALA A 720 -21.19 69.74 39.57
C ALA A 720 -21.84 71.02 39.01
N ARG A 721 -22.29 70.99 37.75
CA ARG A 721 -23.00 72.13 37.11
C ARG A 721 -24.42 72.34 37.60
N HIS A 722 -25.06 71.33 38.20
CA HIS A 722 -26.33 71.50 38.91
C HIS A 722 -26.16 72.12 40.31
N GLN A 723 -24.99 72.01 40.94
CA GLN A 723 -24.73 72.67 42.23
C GLN A 723 -24.51 74.18 42.12
N THR A 724 -23.95 74.67 41.01
CA THR A 724 -23.60 76.10 40.82
C THR A 724 -24.79 77.06 40.66
N VAL A 725 -26.03 76.59 40.80
CA VAL A 725 -27.26 77.40 40.65
C VAL A 725 -27.74 78.00 42.00
N TRP A 726 -27.20 77.55 43.14
CA TRP A 726 -27.76 77.86 44.47
C TRP A 726 -27.08 78.99 45.28
N HIS A 727 -26.13 79.74 44.69
CA HIS A 727 -25.47 80.87 45.36
C HIS A 727 -25.78 82.23 44.70
N ALA A 728 -27.03 82.68 44.85
CA ALA A 728 -27.47 84.02 44.47
C ALA A 728 -28.59 84.53 45.40
N PHE A 729 -28.28 84.73 46.69
CA PHE A 729 -29.14 85.42 47.65
C PHE A 729 -28.32 86.31 48.59
N ASP A 730 -28.38 87.62 48.36
CA ASP A 730 -27.91 88.68 49.26
C ASP A 730 -29.10 89.22 50.05
N PRO A 731 -29.00 89.25 51.40
CA PRO A 731 -29.72 90.26 52.15
C PRO A 731 -28.89 90.84 53.31
N THR A 732 -28.18 91.95 53.10
CA THR A 732 -27.65 92.78 54.21
C THR A 732 -27.97 94.27 54.11
N THR A 733 -29.08 94.68 54.74
CA THR A 733 -29.35 96.08 55.10
C THR A 733 -29.44 96.25 56.62
N SER A 734 -28.34 96.74 57.21
CA SER A 734 -28.24 97.56 58.45
C SER A 734 -29.25 97.35 59.58
N TYR A 735 -28.77 97.02 60.80
CA TYR A 735 -28.71 98.01 61.91
C TYR A 735 -27.70 97.61 63.01
N LYS A 736 -27.57 98.41 64.08
CA LYS A 736 -26.33 98.59 64.88
C LYS A 736 -26.34 97.97 66.30
N GLY A 737 -25.36 97.11 66.61
CA GLY A 737 -24.66 96.89 67.91
C GLY A 737 -25.45 96.82 69.24
N PRO A 738 -24.80 96.94 70.42
CA PRO A 738 -23.36 96.89 70.75
C PRO A 738 -22.97 95.91 71.91
N GLY A 739 -21.69 95.85 72.32
CA GLY A 739 -21.18 95.17 73.54
C GLY A 739 -20.43 93.86 73.27
N SER A 740 -19.15 93.67 73.66
CA SER A 740 -18.56 93.44 75.01
C SER A 740 -19.02 92.11 75.65
N ALA A 741 -18.31 90.97 75.56
CA ALA A 741 -16.92 90.60 75.97
C ALA A 741 -16.83 90.03 77.41
N LYS A 742 -15.96 89.02 77.62
CA LYS A 742 -15.72 88.21 78.86
C LYS A 742 -16.88 87.26 79.24
N GLU A 743 -16.70 86.11 79.91
CA GLU A 743 -15.51 85.26 80.19
C GLU A 743 -15.94 83.80 80.48
N GLU A 744 -15.00 82.94 80.91
CA GLU A 744 -15.16 81.49 81.18
C GLU A 744 -16.04 81.16 82.41
N GLY A 745 -16.64 79.95 82.51
CA GLY A 745 -17.24 79.47 83.78
C GLY A 745 -18.25 78.30 83.76
N VAL A 746 -17.76 77.06 83.63
CA VAL A 746 -18.06 75.75 84.30
C VAL A 746 -19.39 75.55 85.11
N VAL A 747 -19.79 74.27 85.35
CA VAL A 747 -20.79 73.75 86.36
C VAL A 747 -22.27 73.72 85.86
N ASP A 748 -23.08 72.63 85.95
CA ASP A 748 -22.83 71.23 86.38
C ASP A 748 -23.80 70.16 85.77
N GLU A 749 -23.55 68.91 86.16
CA GLU A 749 -24.24 67.63 85.91
C GLU A 749 -25.79 67.56 85.90
N LEU A 750 -26.34 66.47 85.32
CA LEU A 750 -26.86 65.38 86.19
C LEU A 750 -26.85 63.96 85.57
N HIS A 751 -26.01 63.11 86.15
CA HIS A 751 -26.21 61.68 86.45
C HIS A 751 -26.36 60.59 85.34
N ASN A 752 -25.33 59.73 85.35
CA ASN A 752 -25.19 58.36 84.83
C ASN A 752 -26.16 57.38 85.57
N PRO A 753 -26.35 56.11 85.12
CA PRO A 753 -25.45 55.05 85.61
C PRO A 753 -25.20 53.82 84.69
N ILE A 754 -23.92 53.37 84.64
CA ILE A 754 -23.45 51.97 84.82
C ILE A 754 -23.80 50.95 83.68
N ALA A 755 -22.87 50.14 83.13
CA ALA A 755 -21.41 50.06 83.32
C ALA A 755 -20.66 49.38 82.15
N GLN A 756 -19.36 49.66 82.12
CA GLN A 756 -18.27 49.01 81.36
C GLN A 756 -17.58 47.93 82.26
N PRO A 757 -16.57 47.09 81.85
CA PRO A 757 -15.35 47.56 81.16
C PRO A 757 -14.48 46.61 80.29
N ARG A 758 -13.59 47.26 79.52
CA ARG A 758 -12.16 46.94 79.22
C ARG A 758 -11.72 45.63 78.55
N GLU A 759 -11.14 45.82 77.37
CA GLU A 759 -9.69 45.69 77.07
C GLU A 759 -8.82 44.75 77.92
N GLY A 760 -8.06 43.89 77.23
CA GLY A 760 -6.85 43.23 77.74
C GLY A 760 -6.07 42.56 76.60
N ALA A 761 -4.90 43.10 76.24
CA ALA A 761 -4.09 42.58 75.13
C ALA A 761 -2.92 41.71 75.63
N ALA A 762 -2.69 40.58 74.99
CA ALA A 762 -1.49 39.74 75.17
C ALA A 762 -1.14 38.96 73.88
N TYR A 763 0.15 38.80 73.63
CA TYR A 763 0.72 37.90 72.61
C TYR A 763 0.50 36.42 73.06
N MET A 764 0.58 35.37 72.22
CA MET A 764 1.47 35.13 71.08
C MET A 764 0.97 33.95 70.21
N THR A 765 1.70 33.65 69.11
CA THR A 765 1.49 32.55 68.13
C THR A 765 0.30 32.73 67.16
N GLY A 766 0.41 32.37 65.88
CA GLY A 766 1.62 31.98 65.13
C GLY A 766 1.30 31.41 63.73
N LYS A 767 1.60 32.18 62.67
CA LYS A 767 1.18 31.96 61.25
C LYS A 767 -0.34 32.11 61.02
N GLY A 768 -0.81 32.57 59.86
CA GLY A 768 -0.07 33.17 58.75
C GLY A 768 -0.82 33.06 57.41
N SER A 769 -1.45 34.16 56.99
CA SER A 769 -1.83 34.52 55.61
C SER A 769 -2.34 33.42 54.64
N ALA A 770 -3.63 33.48 54.33
CA ALA A 770 -4.15 33.13 53.00
C ALA A 770 -3.93 34.33 52.01
N PRO A 771 -4.61 34.43 50.85
CA PRO A 771 -4.32 33.68 49.62
C PRO A 771 -4.11 34.62 48.41
N LEU A 772 -3.55 34.11 47.31
CA LEU A 772 -3.77 34.57 45.92
C LEU A 772 -2.98 33.73 44.91
N LEU A 773 -3.57 33.51 43.73
CA LEU A 773 -2.97 32.90 42.52
C LEU A 773 -2.54 31.42 42.67
N ALA A 774 -2.40 30.65 41.58
CA ALA A 774 -2.71 30.96 40.18
C ALA A 774 -3.92 30.13 39.69
#